data_AF-A0A4X2JS71-F1
#
_entry.id   AF-A0A4X2JS71-F1
#
_cell.length_a   1.000
_cell.length_b   1.000
_cell.length_c   1.000
_cell.angle_alpha   90.00
_cell.angle_beta   90.00
_cell.angle_gamma   90.00
#
_symmetry.space_group_name_H-M   'P 1'
#
loop_
_entity.id
_entity.type
_entity.pdbx_description
1 polymer ?
#
loop_
_entity_poly.entity_id
_entity_poly.type
_entity_poly.pdbx_seq_one_letter_code
_entity_poly.pdbx_strand_id
1 'polypeptide(L)'
;MERGLEETPSSERMEDEEEEDDDDEEEEEEELDLFGGYDGLQGYTSSLGSESSSYLEESSDNENELHDREAGELPTSPMLMPSPTAPRSQDGSGSEPAVCEMCGIVGTREAFFSKTKRFCSVSCSRSYSSNSKKASILARLQGKPPTKKAKVLHKAAWSAKIGAFLHSQGTGQLADGTPTGQDALVLGFDWGKFLKEHNYKAAPVSCFKHVPLFDQWDDVVKGMKVEVLNSDAVLPSRVYWIASVIQTAGYRVLLRYEGFENDSSHDFWCNLGTVDVHPIGWCAINSKILVPPQTIHAKYTDWRSYLMKRLVGARTLPVDFHIKMAESMKYPFRQGMRVEVVDKTHVSRTRMAVVDTVIGGRLRLLYEDGDGDDDFWCHMWSPLIHPVGWSRRVGHSIKKPERRGEMSSHPTFRKIYCDAVSYLFKKVRAVYTEGGWFEEGMKLEAIDPLNLGNICVATVCKVLLDGYLMICIDGSTSVDGSDWFCYHASSHAIFPATFCQKNSIDLTPPKGYDAKTFDWTSYLEETSSKAAPARLFNMDCPNHGFKVGMKLEAVDLMEPRLICVATVKRVVQRLLSIHFDGWDSEYDQWVDCESPDIYAVGWCELIGYQLQPPVAAGLSPWRRHTGFSSRVGREESTAPQQTKDVMRKKKKPFGRKRKRITTKTRPAARKSQH
;
A
#
# COMPACT_ATOMS: atom_id res chain seq x y z
N MET A 1 -33.34 22.49 45.45
CA MET A 1 -32.66 22.09 46.69
C MET A 1 -31.55 21.13 46.27
N GLU A 2 -30.48 21.65 45.67
CA GLU A 2 -29.20 22.11 46.30
C GLU A 2 -28.34 20.91 46.75
N ARG A 3 -27.25 20.58 46.02
CA ARG A 3 -25.83 21.03 46.16
C ARG A 3 -25.17 20.47 47.44
N GLY A 4 -23.93 19.98 47.53
CA GLY A 4 -22.70 19.86 46.70
C GLY A 4 -21.68 18.99 47.50
N LEU A 5 -20.72 18.30 46.85
CA LEU A 5 -19.27 18.62 46.75
C LEU A 5 -18.55 18.73 48.12
N GLU A 6 -17.72 17.75 48.49
CA GLU A 6 -16.24 17.65 48.35
C GLU A 6 -15.48 18.27 49.54
N GLU A 7 -14.57 17.50 50.17
CA GLU A 7 -13.17 17.92 50.46
C GLU A 7 -12.34 16.79 51.12
N THR A 8 -11.06 16.81 50.75
CA THR A 8 -9.94 15.87 50.96
C THR A 8 -9.22 16.04 52.32
N PRO A 9 -8.37 15.07 52.73
CA PRO A 9 -7.61 15.15 53.98
C PRO A 9 -6.20 15.74 53.84
N SER A 10 -5.73 16.26 54.97
CA SER A 10 -4.39 16.76 55.32
C SER A 10 -3.38 15.65 55.65
N SER A 11 -2.10 15.84 55.31
CA SER A 11 -0.96 15.58 56.22
C SER A 11 0.37 16.08 55.61
N GLU A 12 1.11 16.86 56.38
CA GLU A 12 2.44 17.39 56.09
C GLU A 12 3.58 16.42 56.49
N ARG A 13 4.74 16.66 55.85
CA ARG A 13 6.14 16.61 56.33
C ARG A 13 6.77 15.33 56.89
N MET A 14 7.88 14.92 56.26
CA MET A 14 9.21 14.83 56.86
C MET A 14 10.29 14.97 55.77
N GLU A 15 11.15 15.97 55.94
CA GLU A 15 12.48 16.12 55.36
C GLU A 15 13.46 15.38 56.28
N ASP A 16 14.53 14.80 55.73
CA ASP A 16 15.86 14.70 56.39
C ASP A 16 16.93 14.46 55.29
N GLU A 17 17.91 15.36 55.29
CA GLU A 17 19.19 15.40 54.57
C GLU A 17 20.23 14.51 55.32
N GLU A 18 21.33 14.00 54.76
CA GLU A 18 22.68 14.61 54.61
C GLU A 18 23.63 13.46 54.13
N GLU A 19 24.46 13.64 53.08
CA GLU A 19 25.95 13.88 53.07
C GLU A 19 26.81 12.60 53.30
N GLU A 20 28.00 12.34 52.73
CA GLU A 20 29.03 13.04 51.93
C GLU A 20 30.08 11.98 51.44
N ASP A 21 30.82 12.29 50.35
CA ASP A 21 32.27 12.05 50.05
C ASP A 21 32.88 10.62 50.02
N ASP A 22 33.94 10.24 49.28
CA ASP A 22 34.88 10.89 48.35
C ASP A 22 35.69 9.80 47.59
N ASP A 23 36.48 10.26 46.62
CA ASP A 23 37.78 9.73 46.12
C ASP A 23 37.92 8.79 44.90
N ASP A 24 38.86 9.26 44.08
CA ASP A 24 39.42 8.80 42.79
C ASP A 24 40.14 7.45 42.82
N GLU A 25 40.26 6.79 41.65
CA GLU A 25 41.53 6.21 41.19
C GLU A 25 41.44 5.82 39.69
N GLU A 26 42.36 6.37 38.89
CA GLU A 26 42.72 5.95 37.53
C GLU A 26 43.52 4.64 37.60
N GLU A 27 43.32 3.70 36.67
CA GLU A 27 44.39 2.77 36.27
C GLU A 27 44.15 2.18 34.87
N GLU A 28 45.27 1.86 34.23
CA GLU A 28 45.55 1.76 32.80
C GLU A 28 45.15 0.42 32.13
N GLU A 29 45.33 0.42 30.81
CA GLU A 29 45.18 -0.64 29.81
C GLU A 29 45.79 -2.00 30.20
N GLU A 30 45.17 -3.10 29.77
CA GLU A 30 45.93 -4.23 29.24
C GLU A 30 45.11 -5.11 28.26
N GLU A 31 45.74 -5.32 27.11
CA GLU A 31 45.33 -6.04 25.92
C GLU A 31 45.64 -7.54 26.08
N LEU A 32 44.70 -8.44 25.76
CA LEU A 32 44.96 -9.88 25.69
C LEU A 32 44.41 -10.49 24.40
N ASP A 33 45.30 -10.53 23.40
CA ASP A 33 45.25 -11.39 22.22
C ASP A 33 45.56 -12.85 22.60
N LEU A 34 44.73 -13.79 22.12
CA LEU A 34 45.00 -15.23 22.22
C LEU A 34 44.57 -15.94 20.93
N PHE A 35 45.51 -16.08 19.98
CA PHE A 35 46.01 -17.35 19.41
C PHE A 35 46.71 -17.11 18.06
N GLY A 36 48.04 -17.26 18.06
CA GLY A 36 48.80 -17.67 16.87
C GLY A 36 48.38 -19.07 16.43
N GLY A 37 48.61 -19.55 15.21
CA GLY A 37 49.66 -19.23 14.25
C GLY A 37 50.16 -20.58 13.74
N TYR A 38 50.17 -20.82 12.43
CA TYR A 38 51.09 -21.74 11.77
C TYR A 38 51.13 -21.39 10.28
N ASP A 39 52.35 -21.13 9.81
CA ASP A 39 52.71 -20.65 8.49
C ASP A 39 53.59 -21.69 7.78
N GLY A 40 53.66 -21.60 6.46
CA GLY A 40 54.65 -22.26 5.60
C GLY A 40 54.26 -23.64 5.02
N LEU A 41 54.61 -24.02 3.80
CA LEU A 41 55.53 -23.43 2.83
C LEU A 41 55.43 -24.20 1.48
N GLN A 42 55.76 -23.51 0.36
CA GLN A 42 56.34 -24.01 -0.91
C GLN A 42 55.51 -24.97 -1.80
N GLY A 43 55.50 -24.85 -3.13
CA GLY A 43 56.25 -24.01 -4.08
C GLY A 43 56.37 -24.73 -5.44
N TYR A 44 56.62 -23.96 -6.51
CA TYR A 44 57.05 -24.36 -7.88
C TYR A 44 55.95 -24.98 -8.79
N THR A 45 55.76 -24.68 -10.08
CA THR A 45 56.50 -23.92 -11.11
C THR A 45 55.64 -23.73 -12.38
N SER A 46 55.82 -22.60 -13.07
CA SER A 46 55.83 -22.32 -14.54
C SER A 46 55.34 -23.41 -15.53
N SER A 47 54.71 -23.16 -16.70
CA SER A 47 55.07 -22.17 -17.74
C SER A 47 54.15 -22.33 -18.99
N LEU A 48 53.92 -21.21 -19.70
CA LEU A 48 53.92 -21.00 -21.16
C LEU A 48 53.04 -21.78 -22.17
N GLY A 49 52.49 -21.01 -23.13
CA GLY A 49 52.15 -21.38 -24.53
C GLY A 49 50.65 -21.56 -24.78
N SER A 50 49.92 -20.64 -25.42
CA SER A 50 49.75 -20.48 -26.89
C SER A 50 49.50 -21.82 -27.59
N GLU A 51 48.48 -22.03 -28.42
CA GLU A 51 48.24 -21.32 -29.68
C GLU A 51 46.77 -21.41 -30.15
N SER A 52 46.38 -20.37 -30.89
CA SER A 52 45.14 -20.22 -31.65
C SER A 52 45.03 -21.16 -32.85
N SER A 53 43.80 -21.45 -33.28
CA SER A 53 43.35 -21.56 -34.70
C SER A 53 41.86 -21.94 -34.69
N SER A 54 40.93 -21.00 -34.88
CA SER A 54 40.33 -20.59 -36.16
C SER A 54 39.72 -21.75 -36.97
N TYR A 55 38.39 -21.80 -37.10
CA TYR A 55 37.71 -21.48 -38.37
C TYR A 55 36.17 -21.40 -38.19
N LEU A 56 35.58 -20.53 -39.00
CA LEU A 56 34.16 -20.27 -39.23
C LEU A 56 33.54 -21.48 -39.96
N GLU A 57 32.25 -21.82 -39.89
CA GLU A 57 31.07 -21.16 -40.48
C GLU A 57 29.81 -21.95 -40.04
N GLU A 58 28.64 -21.31 -39.86
CA GLU A 58 27.41 -21.45 -40.69
C GLU A 58 26.97 -22.91 -40.92
N SER A 59 25.72 -23.35 -40.83
CA SER A 59 24.38 -22.76 -40.81
C SER A 59 23.41 -23.93 -40.52
N SER A 60 22.33 -23.70 -39.77
CA SER A 60 20.93 -23.84 -40.22
C SER A 60 20.42 -25.27 -40.53
N ASP A 61 19.41 -25.62 -39.73
CA ASP A 61 18.11 -26.19 -40.14
C ASP A 61 17.85 -27.71 -40.22
N ASN A 62 16.64 -27.98 -39.74
CA ASN A 62 15.75 -29.14 -39.87
C ASN A 62 16.05 -30.41 -39.06
N GLU A 63 15.23 -30.76 -38.07
CA GLU A 63 13.81 -31.21 -38.06
C GLU A 63 13.66 -32.71 -38.33
N ASN A 64 12.83 -33.35 -37.46
CA ASN A 64 12.25 -34.70 -37.55
C ASN A 64 13.24 -35.88 -37.35
N GLU A 65 12.93 -37.01 -36.70
CA GLU A 65 11.72 -37.69 -36.21
C GLU A 65 12.24 -38.80 -35.25
N LEU A 66 11.63 -39.03 -34.08
CA LEU A 66 10.81 -40.19 -33.69
C LEU A 66 11.43 -41.61 -33.76
N HIS A 67 11.06 -42.41 -32.73
CA HIS A 67 11.28 -43.85 -32.49
C HIS A 67 12.67 -44.29 -31.99
N ASP A 68 12.83 -45.27 -31.09
CA ASP A 68 12.01 -45.97 -30.10
C ASP A 68 13.00 -46.96 -29.42
N ARG A 69 12.69 -47.40 -28.19
CA ARG A 69 13.19 -48.64 -27.53
C ARG A 69 14.68 -48.74 -27.13
N GLU A 70 15.11 -49.56 -26.18
CA GLU A 70 14.62 -50.18 -24.95
C GLU A 70 15.82 -51.00 -24.41
N ALA A 71 15.94 -51.15 -23.09
CA ALA A 71 16.60 -52.24 -22.34
C ALA A 71 18.15 -52.34 -22.24
N GLY A 72 18.59 -52.73 -21.03
CA GLY A 72 19.93 -53.27 -20.69
C GLY A 72 20.55 -52.62 -19.44
N GLU A 73 20.03 -52.89 -18.24
CA GLU A 73 20.56 -53.86 -17.25
C GLU A 73 21.84 -53.43 -16.46
N LEU A 74 21.67 -53.45 -15.13
CA LEU A 74 22.58 -53.29 -13.98
C LEU A 74 23.67 -54.41 -13.94
N PRO A 75 24.74 -54.42 -13.08
CA PRO A 75 24.64 -54.17 -11.63
C PRO A 75 25.89 -53.75 -10.77
N THR A 76 25.56 -53.49 -9.50
CA THR A 76 26.27 -53.79 -8.22
C THR A 76 27.43 -52.92 -7.69
N SER A 77 27.15 -52.37 -6.49
CA SER A 77 28.04 -51.73 -5.51
C SER A 77 29.04 -52.68 -4.83
N PRO A 78 29.86 -52.19 -3.88
CA PRO A 78 29.49 -52.44 -2.49
C PRO A 78 29.63 -51.23 -1.54
N MET A 79 28.92 -51.38 -0.43
CA MET A 79 28.61 -50.42 0.63
C MET A 79 29.73 -50.24 1.67
N LEU A 80 29.73 -49.10 2.35
CA LEU A 80 30.12 -48.94 3.76
C LEU A 80 29.17 -47.93 4.42
N MET A 81 28.64 -48.32 5.59
CA MET A 81 27.56 -47.70 6.39
C MET A 81 28.15 -47.14 7.73
N PRO A 82 27.40 -46.48 8.64
CA PRO A 82 27.28 -45.02 8.74
C PRO A 82 27.43 -44.48 10.21
N SER A 83 27.25 -43.18 10.45
CA SER A 83 26.57 -42.56 11.63
C SER A 83 26.86 -41.04 11.76
N PRO A 84 26.09 -40.23 12.52
CA PRO A 84 24.69 -40.36 12.93
C PRO A 84 23.79 -39.16 12.49
N THR A 85 22.49 -39.43 12.49
CA THR A 85 21.33 -38.61 12.13
C THR A 85 21.06 -37.39 13.02
N ALA A 86 20.78 -36.25 12.38
CA ALA A 86 19.92 -35.17 12.89
C ALA A 86 18.52 -35.27 12.23
N PRO A 87 17.43 -34.87 12.90
CA PRO A 87 16.07 -35.22 12.49
C PRO A 87 15.67 -34.48 11.21
N ARG A 88 15.35 -35.24 10.15
CA ARG A 88 14.71 -34.70 8.95
C ARG A 88 13.25 -34.40 9.25
N SER A 89 12.89 -33.12 9.33
CA SER A 89 11.54 -32.69 8.98
C SER A 89 11.33 -32.97 7.50
N GLN A 90 10.33 -33.80 7.21
CA GLN A 90 9.91 -34.11 5.85
C GLN A 90 8.95 -33.00 5.42
N ASP A 91 9.48 -31.81 5.14
CA ASP A 91 8.70 -30.72 4.56
C ASP A 91 8.57 -30.91 3.04
N GLY A 92 7.35 -30.73 2.57
CA GLY A 92 6.89 -31.03 1.22
C GLY A 92 7.59 -30.23 0.13
N SER A 93 7.32 -30.63 -1.12
CA SER A 93 7.91 -30.13 -2.36
C SER A 93 7.70 -28.64 -2.62
N GLY A 94 8.33 -27.78 -1.82
CA GLY A 94 8.61 -26.40 -2.19
C GLY A 94 9.84 -26.43 -3.07
N SER A 95 9.71 -26.03 -4.32
CA SER A 95 10.88 -25.83 -5.16
C SER A 95 11.84 -24.84 -4.50
N GLU A 96 13.13 -25.20 -4.47
CA GLU A 96 14.17 -24.38 -3.87
C GLU A 96 14.13 -22.97 -4.48
N PRO A 97 14.14 -21.88 -3.70
CA PRO A 97 14.14 -20.53 -4.27
C PRO A 97 15.50 -20.27 -4.96
N ALA A 98 15.46 -19.64 -6.13
CA ALA A 98 16.66 -19.17 -6.82
C ALA A 98 16.70 -17.64 -6.80
N VAL A 99 17.89 -17.06 -6.62
CA VAL A 99 18.11 -15.61 -6.67
C VAL A 99 18.90 -15.26 -7.92
N CYS A 100 18.40 -14.32 -8.72
CA CYS A 100 19.05 -13.94 -9.96
C CYS A 100 20.27 -13.09 -9.64
N GLU A 101 21.44 -13.54 -10.08
CA GLU A 101 22.70 -12.85 -9.78
C GLU A 101 22.85 -11.48 -10.45
N MET A 102 21.99 -11.13 -11.41
CA MET A 102 21.99 -9.80 -12.02
C MET A 102 21.06 -8.81 -11.38
N CYS A 103 19.80 -9.19 -11.19
CA CYS A 103 18.76 -8.25 -10.74
C CYS A 103 18.30 -8.50 -9.31
N GLY A 104 18.85 -9.52 -8.64
CA GLY A 104 18.50 -9.89 -7.27
C GLY A 104 17.08 -10.45 -7.12
N ILE A 105 16.39 -10.73 -8.22
CA ILE A 105 15.02 -11.24 -8.16
C ILE A 105 14.99 -12.65 -7.59
N VAL A 106 14.01 -12.94 -6.76
CA VAL A 106 13.83 -14.29 -6.22
C VAL A 106 12.56 -14.90 -6.79
N GLY A 107 12.67 -16.15 -7.22
CA GLY A 107 11.56 -16.92 -7.77
C GLY A 107 11.82 -18.41 -7.62
N THR A 108 10.90 -19.23 -8.10
CA THR A 108 11.04 -20.69 -8.10
C THR A 108 12.20 -21.12 -9.01
N ARG A 109 13.07 -22.03 -8.55
CA ARG A 109 14.26 -22.47 -9.30
C ARG A 109 13.91 -23.09 -10.66
N GLU A 110 12.75 -23.73 -10.81
CA GLU A 110 12.32 -24.32 -12.09
C GLU A 110 12.04 -23.23 -13.13
N ALA A 111 11.50 -22.10 -12.70
CA ALA A 111 11.17 -20.98 -13.58
C ALA A 111 12.41 -20.18 -14.03
N PHE A 112 13.57 -20.37 -13.40
CA PHE A 112 14.79 -19.65 -13.75
C PHE A 112 15.38 -20.09 -15.10
N PHE A 113 15.97 -19.13 -15.80
CA PHE A 113 16.63 -19.31 -17.08
C PHE A 113 18.01 -19.98 -16.92
N SER A 114 18.43 -20.73 -17.95
CA SER A 114 19.68 -21.52 -18.09
C SER A 114 19.73 -22.87 -17.35
N LYS A 115 20.64 -23.77 -17.77
CA LYS A 115 20.86 -25.09 -17.12
C LYS A 115 21.29 -24.96 -15.64
N THR A 116 22.00 -23.88 -15.29
CA THR A 116 22.49 -23.63 -13.93
C THR A 116 21.51 -22.86 -13.06
N LYS A 117 20.37 -22.41 -13.62
CA LYS A 117 19.30 -21.69 -12.91
C LYS A 117 19.76 -20.44 -12.14
N ARG A 118 20.81 -19.76 -12.63
CA ARG A 118 21.43 -18.56 -12.01
C ARG A 118 20.77 -17.23 -12.37
N PHE A 119 19.95 -17.21 -13.42
CA PHE A 119 19.37 -15.96 -13.96
C PHE A 119 17.87 -16.11 -14.17
N CYS A 120 17.10 -15.06 -13.91
CA CYS A 120 15.65 -15.11 -14.15
C CYS A 120 15.28 -15.01 -15.64
N SER A 121 16.16 -14.49 -16.50
CA SER A 121 15.87 -14.28 -17.93
C SER A 121 17.11 -14.31 -18.80
N VAL A 122 16.91 -14.49 -20.12
CA VAL A 122 17.95 -14.36 -21.15
C VAL A 122 18.64 -12.99 -21.04
N SER A 123 17.86 -11.92 -20.86
CA SER A 123 18.35 -10.55 -20.72
C SER A 123 19.28 -10.39 -19.52
N CYS A 124 18.91 -10.97 -18.36
CA CYS A 124 19.80 -10.98 -17.20
C CYS A 124 21.08 -11.78 -17.47
N SER A 125 20.99 -12.97 -18.05
CA SER A 125 22.19 -13.77 -18.38
C SER A 125 23.15 -13.04 -19.33
N ARG A 126 22.62 -12.38 -20.38
CA ARG A 126 23.40 -11.57 -21.33
C ARG A 126 24.01 -10.35 -20.67
N SER A 127 23.25 -9.64 -19.84
CA SER A 127 23.75 -8.49 -19.09
C SER A 127 24.85 -8.87 -18.09
N TYR A 128 24.74 -10.03 -17.41
CA TYR A 128 25.80 -10.55 -16.54
C TYR A 128 27.08 -10.79 -17.31
N SER A 129 26.96 -11.47 -18.45
CA SER A 129 28.09 -11.82 -19.32
C SER A 129 28.75 -10.58 -19.94
N SER A 130 27.99 -9.51 -20.16
CA SER A 130 28.48 -8.25 -20.70
C SER A 130 29.14 -7.39 -19.63
N ASN A 131 28.57 -7.39 -18.42
CA ASN A 131 29.11 -6.65 -17.28
C ASN A 131 30.37 -7.32 -16.72
N SER A 132 30.44 -8.65 -16.72
CA SER A 132 31.66 -9.40 -16.38
C SER A 132 32.80 -9.12 -17.36
N LYS A 133 32.50 -8.94 -18.66
CA LYS A 133 33.49 -8.48 -19.66
C LYS A 133 33.94 -7.04 -19.39
N LYS A 134 33.03 -6.11 -19.08
CA LYS A 134 33.41 -4.73 -18.69
C LYS A 134 34.24 -4.68 -17.40
N ALA A 135 33.88 -5.49 -16.39
CA ALA A 135 34.62 -5.60 -15.13
C ALA A 135 36.00 -6.26 -15.35
N SER A 136 36.09 -7.26 -16.23
CA SER A 136 37.36 -7.90 -16.63
C SER A 136 38.26 -6.97 -17.44
N ILE A 137 37.69 -6.12 -18.31
CA ILE A 137 38.40 -5.09 -19.06
C ILE A 137 38.90 -3.98 -18.12
N LEU A 138 38.06 -3.49 -17.19
CA LEU A 138 38.47 -2.52 -16.17
C LEU A 138 39.57 -3.08 -15.25
N ALA A 139 39.47 -4.35 -14.85
CA ALA A 139 40.50 -5.03 -14.07
C ALA A 139 41.83 -5.21 -14.85
N ARG A 140 41.75 -5.45 -16.17
CA ARG A 140 42.94 -5.51 -17.06
C ARG A 140 43.55 -4.15 -17.34
N LEU A 141 42.76 -3.08 -17.33
CA LEU A 141 43.24 -1.70 -17.52
C LEU A 141 43.83 -1.08 -16.24
N GLN A 142 43.49 -1.58 -15.06
CA GLN A 142 43.92 -1.01 -13.78
C GLN A 142 45.07 -1.75 -13.08
N GLY A 143 45.48 -2.93 -13.54
CA GLY A 143 46.79 -3.52 -13.24
C GLY A 143 47.26 -3.53 -11.78
N LYS A 144 46.39 -3.75 -10.78
CA LYS A 144 46.76 -3.98 -9.36
C LYS A 144 45.64 -4.71 -8.57
N PRO A 145 45.97 -5.53 -7.55
CA PRO A 145 45.02 -6.40 -6.85
C PRO A 145 44.17 -5.61 -5.83
N PRO A 146 42.98 -6.11 -5.44
CA PRO A 146 42.06 -5.38 -4.58
C PRO A 146 42.48 -5.49 -3.11
N THR A 147 42.97 -4.41 -2.51
CA THR A 147 43.15 -4.32 -1.06
C THR A 147 41.91 -3.73 -0.39
N LYS A 148 41.51 -4.38 0.70
CA LYS A 148 40.45 -3.97 1.62
C LYS A 148 40.87 -2.70 2.37
N LYS A 149 39.97 -1.71 2.41
CA LYS A 149 39.59 -0.81 3.53
C LYS A 149 39.38 0.64 3.05
N ALA A 150 38.12 1.09 3.12
CA ALA A 150 37.71 2.40 3.67
C ALA A 150 36.17 2.46 3.68
N LYS A 151 35.58 2.08 4.83
CA LYS A 151 34.24 2.57 5.23
C LYS A 151 34.46 3.97 5.83
N VAL A 152 33.43 4.82 5.77
CA VAL A 152 33.39 6.23 6.24
C VAL A 152 33.75 7.28 5.18
N LEU A 153 32.98 7.35 4.09
CA LEU A 153 32.63 8.61 3.38
C LEU A 153 31.63 8.32 2.25
N HIS A 154 30.36 8.07 2.59
CA HIS A 154 29.31 7.92 1.55
C HIS A 154 27.89 8.33 1.98
N LYS A 155 27.71 9.03 3.11
CA LYS A 155 26.37 9.40 3.63
C LYS A 155 25.78 10.63 2.93
N ALA A 156 26.59 11.62 2.55
CA ALA A 156 26.14 12.84 1.86
C ALA A 156 25.64 12.58 0.42
N ALA A 157 26.23 11.60 -0.29
CA ALA A 157 25.77 11.19 -1.62
C ALA A 157 24.43 10.44 -1.58
N TRP A 158 24.01 9.95 -0.41
CA TRP A 158 22.79 9.17 -0.25
C TRP A 158 21.55 10.06 -0.20
N SER A 159 21.60 11.24 0.44
CA SER A 159 20.47 12.18 0.48
C SER A 159 20.05 12.66 -0.92
N ALA A 160 21.01 12.94 -1.81
CA ALA A 160 20.71 13.26 -3.21
C ALA A 160 20.12 12.07 -3.99
N LYS A 161 20.53 10.83 -3.65
CA LYS A 161 20.04 9.59 -4.26
C LYS A 161 18.66 9.18 -3.75
N ILE A 162 18.34 9.47 -2.48
CA ILE A 162 16.99 9.36 -1.90
C ILE A 162 16.09 10.46 -2.47
N GLY A 163 16.59 11.69 -2.59
CA GLY A 163 15.91 12.76 -3.31
C GLY A 163 15.52 12.33 -4.72
N ALA A 164 16.49 11.81 -5.48
CA ALA A 164 16.23 11.25 -6.81
C ALA A 164 15.28 10.04 -6.78
N PHE A 165 15.36 9.15 -5.78
CA PHE A 165 14.44 8.00 -5.66
C PHE A 165 12.99 8.43 -5.40
N LEU A 166 12.78 9.34 -4.45
CA LEU A 166 11.47 9.90 -4.10
C LEU A 166 10.91 10.78 -5.23
N HIS A 167 11.77 11.50 -5.96
CA HIS A 167 11.38 12.22 -7.18
C HIS A 167 11.22 11.28 -8.41
N SER A 168 11.80 10.09 -8.41
CA SER A 168 11.70 9.11 -9.52
C SER A 168 10.45 8.23 -9.47
N GLN A 169 9.64 8.34 -8.41
CA GLN A 169 8.30 7.76 -8.36
C GLN A 169 7.37 8.56 -9.31
N GLY A 170 7.59 8.35 -10.62
CA GLY A 170 6.68 8.57 -11.74
C GLY A 170 6.16 9.98 -11.99
N THR A 171 6.80 10.74 -12.88
CA THR A 171 6.01 11.63 -13.75
C THR A 171 5.31 10.76 -14.80
N GLY A 172 3.98 10.72 -14.79
CA GLY A 172 3.19 10.08 -15.84
C GLY A 172 1.90 9.41 -15.36
N GLN A 173 1.18 8.85 -16.32
CA GLN A 173 0.03 7.97 -16.11
C GLN A 173 0.49 6.51 -16.14
N LEU A 174 -0.07 5.67 -15.27
CA LEU A 174 -0.03 4.22 -15.40
C LEU A 174 -0.72 3.80 -16.71
N ALA A 175 -0.45 2.58 -17.17
CA ALA A 175 -1.02 2.07 -18.42
C ALA A 175 -2.56 2.01 -18.42
N ASP A 176 -3.20 1.97 -17.25
CA ASP A 176 -4.66 2.05 -17.08
C ASP A 176 -5.20 3.50 -17.05
N GLY A 177 -4.34 4.50 -17.20
CA GLY A 177 -4.68 5.92 -17.13
C GLY A 177 -4.63 6.53 -15.72
N THR A 178 -4.20 5.79 -14.69
CA THR A 178 -4.12 6.33 -13.31
C THR A 178 -2.98 7.35 -13.24
N PRO A 179 -3.24 8.62 -12.92
CA PRO A 179 -2.19 9.61 -12.70
C PRO A 179 -1.30 9.20 -11.53
N THR A 180 0.01 9.37 -11.69
CA THR A 180 1.00 9.14 -10.62
C THR A 180 1.95 10.33 -10.48
N GLY A 181 2.61 10.40 -9.32
CA GLY A 181 3.57 11.45 -8.96
C GLY A 181 3.01 12.85 -9.18
N GLN A 182 3.68 13.68 -9.98
CA GLN A 182 3.30 15.09 -10.17
C GLN A 182 1.92 15.28 -10.82
N ASP A 183 1.49 14.42 -11.74
CA ASP A 183 0.16 14.54 -12.37
C ASP A 183 -0.96 14.19 -11.39
N ALA A 184 -0.70 13.30 -10.42
CA ALA A 184 -1.61 13.03 -9.31
C ALA A 184 -1.73 14.24 -8.36
N LEU A 185 -0.63 14.97 -8.14
CA LEU A 185 -0.58 16.15 -7.26
C LEU A 185 -1.18 17.42 -7.89
N VAL A 186 -1.13 17.56 -9.22
CA VAL A 186 -1.60 18.77 -9.95
C VAL A 186 -3.13 18.88 -10.00
N LEU A 187 -3.87 17.79 -9.74
CA LEU A 187 -5.35 17.73 -9.82
C LEU A 187 -6.08 17.69 -8.48
N GLY A 188 -5.39 17.55 -7.34
CA GLY A 188 -5.96 16.87 -6.17
C GLY A 188 -6.31 17.73 -4.97
N PHE A 189 -7.35 17.30 -4.26
CA PHE A 189 -7.81 17.75 -2.95
C PHE A 189 -6.69 17.99 -1.91
N ASP A 190 -6.82 19.07 -1.12
CA ASP A 190 -5.87 19.43 -0.06
C ASP A 190 -6.40 19.04 1.32
N TRP A 191 -5.79 17.99 1.90
CA TRP A 191 -6.03 17.56 3.27
C TRP A 191 -5.85 18.67 4.30
N GLY A 192 -4.84 19.53 4.12
CA GLY A 192 -4.53 20.58 5.09
C GLY A 192 -5.66 21.59 5.24
N LYS A 193 -6.21 22.04 4.11
CA LYS A 193 -7.40 22.88 4.07
C LYS A 193 -8.62 22.15 4.63
N PHE A 194 -8.88 20.92 4.17
CA PHE A 194 -10.06 20.15 4.56
C PHE A 194 -10.12 19.87 6.07
N LEU A 195 -9.00 19.45 6.66
CA LEU A 195 -8.90 19.19 8.10
C LEU A 195 -9.07 20.46 8.92
N LYS A 196 -8.47 21.58 8.48
CA LYS A 196 -8.54 22.87 9.18
C LYS A 196 -9.95 23.46 9.17
N GLU A 197 -10.64 23.45 8.03
CA GLU A 197 -11.97 24.03 7.89
C GLU A 197 -13.02 23.34 8.77
N HIS A 198 -12.89 22.03 8.97
CA HIS A 198 -13.88 21.22 9.68
C HIS A 198 -13.42 20.75 11.06
N ASN A 199 -12.19 21.10 11.46
CA ASN A 199 -11.56 20.64 12.71
C ASN A 199 -11.56 19.10 12.86
N TYR A 200 -11.30 18.40 11.75
CA TYR A 200 -11.26 16.94 11.74
C TYR A 200 -9.95 16.41 12.31
N LYS A 201 -10.01 15.20 12.87
CA LYS A 201 -8.84 14.44 13.33
C LYS A 201 -8.54 13.33 12.35
N ALA A 202 -7.27 13.14 11.99
CA ALA A 202 -6.85 11.99 11.21
C ALA A 202 -6.46 10.82 12.12
N ALA A 203 -6.62 9.59 11.63
CA ALA A 203 -6.00 8.44 12.26
C ALA A 203 -4.46 8.55 12.16
N PRO A 204 -3.72 8.31 13.25
CA PRO A 204 -2.26 8.36 13.23
C PRO A 204 -1.66 7.19 12.42
N VAL A 205 -0.44 7.35 11.91
CA VAL A 205 0.26 6.30 11.14
C VAL A 205 0.43 5.01 11.95
N SER A 206 0.56 5.10 13.28
CA SER A 206 0.65 3.97 14.19
C SER A 206 -0.61 3.07 14.22
N CYS A 207 -1.72 3.49 13.63
CA CYS A 207 -2.88 2.61 13.42
C CYS A 207 -2.68 1.62 12.26
N PHE A 208 -1.69 1.84 11.38
CA PHE A 208 -1.57 1.16 10.09
C PHE A 208 -0.27 0.35 10.00
N LYS A 209 -0.31 -0.94 10.33
CA LYS A 209 0.91 -1.79 10.38
C LYS A 209 1.62 -2.03 9.05
N HIS A 210 0.94 -1.78 7.93
CA HIS A 210 1.41 -2.13 6.60
C HIS A 210 2.03 -0.95 5.83
N VAL A 211 1.99 0.25 6.40
CA VAL A 211 2.45 1.46 5.69
C VAL A 211 3.91 1.80 6.01
N PRO A 212 4.60 2.56 5.14
CA PRO A 212 5.95 3.05 5.40
C PRO A 212 6.08 3.77 6.75
N LEU A 213 7.26 3.73 7.37
CA LEU A 213 7.55 4.42 8.63
C LEU A 213 6.71 4.00 9.85
N PHE A 214 5.85 2.99 9.78
CA PHE A 214 5.06 2.50 10.92
C PHE A 214 5.91 2.29 12.18
N ASP A 215 7.01 1.53 12.08
CA ASP A 215 7.88 1.22 13.24
C ASP A 215 8.61 2.46 13.81
N GLN A 216 8.73 3.52 13.02
CA GLN A 216 9.50 4.73 13.33
C GLN A 216 8.61 5.89 13.78
N TRP A 217 7.29 5.69 13.79
CA TRP A 217 6.36 6.81 13.93
C TRP A 217 6.27 7.35 15.36
N ASP A 218 6.65 6.56 16.36
CA ASP A 218 6.66 6.97 17.77
C ASP A 218 7.64 8.13 18.05
N ASP A 219 8.64 8.33 17.18
CA ASP A 219 9.57 9.45 17.25
C ASP A 219 8.96 10.80 16.80
N VAL A 220 7.82 10.76 16.08
CA VAL A 220 7.14 11.95 15.56
C VAL A 220 6.19 12.51 16.60
N VAL A 221 6.62 13.57 17.29
CA VAL A 221 5.86 14.16 18.41
C VAL A 221 5.57 15.65 18.24
N LYS A 222 4.52 16.14 18.90
CA LYS A 222 4.22 17.57 18.99
C LYS A 222 5.38 18.31 19.67
N GLY A 223 5.75 19.47 19.13
CA GLY A 223 6.85 20.30 19.62
C GLY A 223 8.23 19.95 19.07
N MET A 224 8.35 18.83 18.35
CA MET A 224 9.54 18.44 17.62
C MET A 224 10.01 19.52 16.65
N LYS A 225 11.32 19.71 16.53
CA LYS A 225 11.95 20.72 15.66
C LYS A 225 12.52 20.08 14.40
N VAL A 226 12.33 20.73 13.27
CA VAL A 226 12.82 20.30 11.96
C VAL A 226 13.38 21.47 11.17
N GLU A 227 14.34 21.22 10.30
CA GLU A 227 14.79 22.14 9.27
C GLU A 227 13.98 21.91 8.00
N VAL A 228 13.36 22.97 7.48
CA VAL A 228 12.46 22.92 6.32
C VAL A 228 12.73 24.08 5.38
N LEU A 229 12.36 23.93 4.11
CA LEU A 229 12.51 24.98 3.11
C LEU A 229 11.76 26.25 3.55
N ASN A 230 12.45 27.39 3.54
CA ASN A 230 11.84 28.68 3.86
C ASN A 230 11.14 29.25 2.61
N SER A 231 9.82 29.15 2.61
CA SER A 231 8.94 29.68 1.55
C SER A 231 8.73 31.20 1.62
N ASP A 232 9.05 31.84 2.74
CA ASP A 232 8.94 33.28 2.97
C ASP A 232 10.33 33.95 2.90
N ALA A 233 11.19 33.45 2.01
CA ALA A 233 12.51 34.02 1.74
C ALA A 233 12.49 34.85 0.45
N VAL A 234 13.18 35.99 0.45
CA VAL A 234 13.33 36.87 -0.74
C VAL A 234 14.51 36.43 -1.63
N LEU A 235 15.23 35.37 -1.25
CA LEU A 235 16.41 34.90 -1.96
C LEU A 235 16.02 33.94 -3.11
N PRO A 236 16.68 34.04 -4.28
CA PRO A 236 16.44 33.13 -5.40
C PRO A 236 16.98 31.71 -5.17
N SER A 237 17.86 31.52 -4.19
CA SER A 237 18.39 30.23 -3.78
C SER A 237 17.49 29.56 -2.74
N ARG A 238 17.45 28.21 -2.77
CA ARG A 238 16.77 27.43 -1.72
C ARG A 238 17.49 27.64 -0.38
N VAL A 239 16.79 28.29 0.56
CA VAL A 239 17.22 28.53 1.93
C VAL A 239 16.24 27.88 2.90
N TYR A 240 16.70 27.60 4.11
CA TYR A 240 15.94 26.80 5.08
C TYR A 240 15.67 27.61 6.34
N TRP A 241 14.71 27.16 7.13
CA TRP A 241 14.48 27.67 8.48
C TRP A 241 14.01 26.56 9.41
N ILE A 242 14.10 26.81 10.72
CA ILE A 242 13.66 25.86 11.74
C ILE A 242 12.17 26.06 11.98
N ALA A 243 11.43 24.96 12.04
CA ALA A 243 10.01 24.93 12.39
C ALA A 243 9.72 23.89 13.48
N SER A 244 8.63 24.12 14.19
CA SER A 244 8.06 23.21 15.19
C SER A 244 6.82 22.48 14.67
N VAL A 245 6.67 21.22 15.04
CA VAL A 245 5.43 20.46 14.85
C VAL A 245 4.36 20.95 15.82
N ILE A 246 3.28 21.54 15.30
CA ILE A 246 2.14 22.02 16.07
C ILE A 246 1.05 20.94 16.20
N GLN A 247 0.83 20.19 15.11
CA GLN A 247 -0.18 19.14 15.02
C GLN A 247 0.26 18.07 14.01
N THR A 248 -0.18 16.83 14.24
CA THR A 248 0.03 15.68 13.36
C THR A 248 -1.31 15.20 12.79
N ALA A 249 -1.35 14.86 11.50
CA ALA A 249 -2.49 14.25 10.84
C ALA A 249 -2.00 13.23 9.79
N GLY A 250 -1.98 11.95 10.17
CA GLY A 250 -1.30 10.93 9.36
C GLY A 250 0.16 11.30 9.14
N TYR A 251 0.63 11.27 7.89
CA TYR A 251 1.97 11.70 7.48
C TYR A 251 2.17 13.21 7.43
N ARG A 252 1.08 13.99 7.48
CA ARG A 252 1.16 15.45 7.44
C ARG A 252 1.35 16.02 8.83
N VAL A 253 2.21 17.03 8.93
CA VAL A 253 2.43 17.84 10.12
C VAL A 253 2.11 19.29 9.82
N LEU A 254 1.44 19.95 10.75
CA LEU A 254 1.29 21.40 10.75
C LEU A 254 2.54 21.99 11.39
N LEU A 255 3.27 22.80 10.63
CA LEU A 255 4.52 23.41 11.05
C LEU A 255 4.35 24.90 11.30
N ARG A 256 5.07 25.40 12.32
CA ARG A 256 5.24 26.83 12.59
C ARG A 256 6.72 27.16 12.64
N TYR A 257 7.15 28.15 11.85
CA TYR A 257 8.52 28.64 11.90
C TYR A 257 8.87 29.19 13.30
N GLU A 258 10.08 28.88 13.78
CA GLU A 258 10.60 29.50 14.99
C GLU A 258 10.70 31.02 14.81
N GLY A 259 10.28 31.77 15.84
CA GLY A 259 10.15 33.23 15.83
C GLY A 259 8.70 33.74 15.78
N PHE A 260 7.76 32.97 15.22
CA PHE A 260 6.33 33.33 15.22
C PHE A 260 5.65 33.13 16.58
N GLU A 261 6.21 32.28 17.44
CA GLU A 261 5.69 32.01 18.79
C GLU A 261 4.22 31.56 18.76
N ASN A 262 3.29 32.41 19.21
CA ASN A 262 1.86 32.13 19.26
C ASN A 262 1.12 32.48 17.97
N ASP A 263 1.77 33.20 17.04
CA ASP A 263 1.16 33.59 15.78
C ASP A 263 1.04 32.39 14.84
N SER A 264 -0.20 32.00 14.55
CA SER A 264 -0.55 30.89 13.66
C SER A 264 -0.83 31.31 12.21
N SER A 265 -0.64 32.60 11.89
CA SER A 265 -1.01 33.15 10.57
C SER A 265 -0.22 32.55 9.41
N HIS A 266 1.00 32.07 9.69
CA HIS A 266 1.92 31.46 8.73
C HIS A 266 2.14 29.97 8.99
N ASP A 267 1.25 29.31 9.75
CA ASP A 267 1.31 27.86 9.91
C ASP A 267 1.03 27.17 8.57
N PHE A 268 1.86 26.18 8.22
CA PHE A 268 1.75 25.48 6.94
C PHE A 268 1.83 23.97 7.12
N TRP A 269 1.11 23.24 6.28
CA TRP A 269 1.15 21.79 6.28
C TRP A 269 2.33 21.27 5.46
N CYS A 270 2.97 20.23 5.97
CA CYS A 270 4.08 19.54 5.31
C CYS A 270 3.91 18.03 5.49
N ASN A 271 4.21 17.24 4.46
CA ASN A 271 4.25 15.79 4.57
C ASN A 271 5.68 15.35 4.95
N LEU A 272 5.80 14.62 6.06
CA LEU A 272 7.11 14.24 6.62
C LEU A 272 7.93 13.32 5.71
N GLY A 273 7.29 12.60 4.80
CA GLY A 273 8.00 11.78 3.84
C GLY A 273 8.49 12.53 2.59
N THR A 274 8.28 13.85 2.53
CA THR A 274 8.93 14.69 1.52
C THR A 274 10.41 14.86 1.80
N VAL A 275 11.18 15.13 0.75
CA VAL A 275 12.64 15.26 0.81
C VAL A 275 13.12 16.56 1.44
N ASP A 276 12.23 17.53 1.63
CA ASP A 276 12.58 18.90 2.06
C ASP A 276 12.38 19.11 3.58
N VAL A 277 12.22 18.03 4.35
CA VAL A 277 12.18 18.04 5.81
C VAL A 277 13.41 17.33 6.35
N HIS A 278 14.11 17.97 7.28
CA HIS A 278 15.39 17.48 7.78
C HIS A 278 15.52 17.60 9.30
N PRO A 279 16.37 16.76 9.94
CA PRO A 279 16.72 16.95 11.34
C PRO A 279 17.56 18.22 11.54
N ILE A 280 17.52 18.77 12.75
CA ILE A 280 18.39 19.89 13.14
C ILE A 280 19.87 19.50 12.93
N GLY A 281 20.63 20.37 12.27
CA GLY A 281 22.04 20.17 11.91
C GLY A 281 22.27 19.75 10.47
N TRP A 282 21.23 19.36 9.72
CA TRP A 282 21.37 18.95 8.32
C TRP A 282 21.89 20.08 7.43
N CYS A 283 21.45 21.32 7.62
CA CYS A 283 21.88 22.48 6.86
C CYS A 283 23.38 22.72 7.04
N ALA A 284 23.88 22.63 8.27
CA ALA A 284 25.30 22.79 8.56
C ALA A 284 26.16 21.72 7.86
N ILE A 285 25.68 20.47 7.85
CA ILE A 285 26.37 19.36 7.18
C ILE A 285 26.38 19.51 5.64
N ASN A 286 25.30 20.04 5.07
CA ASN A 286 25.11 20.13 3.62
C ASN A 286 25.44 21.51 3.03
N SER A 287 26.12 22.35 3.81
CA SER A 287 26.48 23.73 3.42
C SER A 287 25.27 24.54 2.93
N LYS A 288 24.11 24.35 3.58
CA LYS A 288 22.90 25.16 3.41
C LYS A 288 22.82 26.19 4.52
N ILE A 289 22.13 27.28 4.25
CA ILE A 289 22.00 28.40 5.17
C ILE A 289 20.60 28.47 5.76
N LEU A 290 20.55 28.74 7.07
CA LEU A 290 19.33 29.10 7.77
C LEU A 290 19.09 30.59 7.62
N VAL A 291 17.96 30.96 7.03
CA VAL A 291 17.56 32.36 6.83
C VAL A 291 16.18 32.57 7.47
N PRO A 292 16.02 33.54 8.38
CA PRO A 292 14.72 33.80 9.01
C PRO A 292 13.68 34.22 7.96
N PRO A 293 12.40 33.83 8.13
CA PRO A 293 11.31 34.28 7.26
C PRO A 293 11.24 35.81 7.22
N GLN A 294 10.99 36.36 6.02
CA GLN A 294 10.95 37.79 5.77
C GLN A 294 9.96 38.51 6.68
N THR A 295 8.85 37.86 7.03
CA THR A 295 7.83 38.41 7.91
C THR A 295 8.34 38.68 9.32
N ILE A 296 9.24 37.85 9.84
CA ILE A 296 9.74 37.95 11.22
C ILE A 296 11.20 38.38 11.31
N HIS A 297 11.95 38.50 10.21
CA HIS A 297 13.41 38.70 10.21
C HIS A 297 13.90 39.83 11.13
N ALA A 298 13.12 40.91 11.27
CA ALA A 298 13.45 42.08 12.08
C ALA A 298 13.07 41.94 13.58
N LYS A 299 12.40 40.86 13.98
CA LYS A 299 11.92 40.65 15.36
C LYS A 299 13.06 40.45 16.36
N TYR A 300 14.17 39.85 15.92
CA TYR A 300 15.37 39.67 16.72
C TYR A 300 16.61 40.09 15.92
N THR A 301 17.58 40.68 16.60
CA THR A 301 18.89 41.02 16.02
C THR A 301 19.82 39.81 16.06
N ASP A 302 19.84 39.08 17.18
CA ASP A 302 20.65 37.87 17.37
C ASP A 302 19.79 36.60 17.29
N TRP A 303 19.50 36.19 16.05
CA TRP A 303 18.80 34.93 15.76
C TRP A 303 19.55 33.69 16.25
N ARG A 304 20.89 33.74 16.33
CA ARG A 304 21.67 32.61 16.81
C ARG A 304 21.40 32.35 18.28
N SER A 305 21.46 33.38 19.12
CA SER A 305 21.13 33.24 20.55
C SER A 305 19.68 32.87 20.78
N TYR A 306 18.75 33.39 19.97
CA TYR A 306 17.34 32.99 20.01
C TYR A 306 17.19 31.48 19.73
N LEU A 307 17.73 31.00 18.62
CA LEU A 307 17.62 29.59 18.23
C LEU A 307 18.30 28.67 19.26
N MET A 308 19.48 29.03 19.77
CA MET A 308 20.17 28.22 20.79
C MET A 308 19.28 28.02 22.03
N LYS A 309 18.63 29.08 22.53
CA LYS A 309 17.70 28.95 23.67
C LYS A 309 16.49 28.06 23.37
N ARG A 310 16.01 28.05 22.11
CA ARG A 310 14.83 27.28 21.68
C ARG A 310 15.14 25.81 21.34
N LEU A 311 16.40 25.50 21.05
CA LEU A 311 16.86 24.17 20.66
C LEU A 311 17.43 23.35 21.81
N VAL A 312 17.81 23.97 22.93
CA VAL A 312 18.27 23.24 24.13
C VAL A 312 17.17 22.28 24.60
N GLY A 313 17.50 20.99 24.67
CA GLY A 313 16.57 19.92 25.07
C GLY A 313 15.48 19.58 24.05
N ALA A 314 15.48 20.20 22.87
CA ALA A 314 14.46 19.97 21.86
C ALA A 314 14.70 18.64 21.11
N ARG A 315 13.61 17.90 20.85
CA ARG A 315 13.64 16.69 20.00
C ARG A 315 13.62 17.07 18.52
N THR A 316 14.29 16.28 17.68
CA THR A 316 14.31 16.43 16.22
C THR A 316 14.16 15.08 15.52
N LEU A 317 14.10 15.07 14.19
CA LEU A 317 13.95 13.85 13.39
C LEU A 317 15.13 12.91 13.63
N PRO A 318 14.90 11.58 13.66
CA PRO A 318 15.99 10.62 13.59
C PRO A 318 16.83 10.87 12.33
N VAL A 319 18.16 10.81 12.46
CA VAL A 319 19.10 11.09 11.36
C VAL A 319 18.99 10.11 10.18
N ASP A 320 18.38 8.94 10.40
CA ASP A 320 18.15 7.90 9.41
C ASP A 320 16.68 7.79 8.98
N PHE A 321 15.82 8.74 9.36
CA PHE A 321 14.37 8.72 9.09
C PHE A 321 14.04 8.47 7.61
N HIS A 322 14.51 9.33 6.70
CA HIS A 322 14.27 9.17 5.25
C HIS A 322 14.98 7.95 4.65
N ILE A 323 16.06 7.47 5.27
CA ILE A 323 16.75 6.24 4.83
C ILE A 323 15.86 5.03 5.14
N LYS A 324 15.40 4.92 6.39
CA LYS A 324 14.46 3.88 6.82
C LYS A 324 13.15 3.92 6.03
N MET A 325 12.65 5.12 5.72
CA MET A 325 11.51 5.30 4.83
C MET A 325 11.76 4.70 3.44
N ALA A 326 12.85 5.10 2.78
CA ALA A 326 13.19 4.60 1.44
C ALA A 326 13.45 3.08 1.44
N GLU A 327 13.94 2.53 2.54
CA GLU A 327 14.09 1.09 2.74
C GLU A 327 12.75 0.37 2.90
N SER A 328 11.83 0.92 3.70
CA SER A 328 10.47 0.37 3.86
C SER A 328 9.64 0.38 2.58
N MET A 329 9.97 1.27 1.64
CA MET A 329 9.35 1.34 0.31
C MET A 329 9.99 0.40 -0.73
N LYS A 330 10.95 -0.45 -0.32
CA LYS A 330 11.49 -1.51 -1.19
C LYS A 330 10.59 -2.73 -1.14
N TYR A 331 9.69 -2.80 -2.11
CA TYR A 331 8.73 -3.88 -2.21
C TYR A 331 9.34 -5.14 -2.85
N PRO A 332 9.02 -6.34 -2.33
CA PRO A 332 9.62 -7.57 -2.83
C PRO A 332 8.96 -8.09 -4.12
N PHE A 333 7.68 -7.80 -4.33
CA PHE A 333 6.99 -8.08 -5.59
C PHE A 333 7.50 -7.16 -6.69
N ARG A 334 7.61 -7.69 -7.92
CA ARG A 334 8.15 -6.97 -9.08
C ARG A 334 7.36 -7.29 -10.34
N GLN A 335 7.31 -6.32 -11.26
CA GLN A 335 6.68 -6.47 -12.58
C GLN A 335 7.18 -7.74 -13.28
N GLY A 336 6.28 -8.62 -13.73
CA GLY A 336 6.60 -9.88 -14.41
C GLY A 336 6.57 -11.13 -13.53
N MET A 337 6.31 -11.00 -12.22
CA MET A 337 6.06 -12.14 -11.34
C MET A 337 4.64 -12.69 -11.55
N ARG A 338 4.51 -14.03 -11.60
CA ARG A 338 3.20 -14.71 -11.67
C ARG A 338 2.65 -15.03 -10.29
N VAL A 339 1.34 -14.86 -10.14
CA VAL A 339 0.55 -15.15 -8.94
C VAL A 339 -0.77 -15.82 -9.32
N GLU A 340 -1.38 -16.53 -8.36
CA GLU A 340 -2.79 -16.89 -8.41
C GLU A 340 -3.58 -15.78 -7.69
N VAL A 341 -4.69 -15.32 -8.25
CA VAL A 341 -5.58 -14.33 -7.63
C VAL A 341 -7.03 -14.76 -7.80
N VAL A 342 -7.92 -14.41 -6.87
CA VAL A 342 -9.37 -14.68 -7.03
C VAL A 342 -9.89 -14.13 -8.38
N ASP A 343 -10.73 -14.89 -9.06
CA ASP A 343 -11.38 -14.43 -10.29
C ASP A 343 -12.54 -13.49 -9.91
N LYS A 344 -12.40 -12.19 -10.17
CA LYS A 344 -13.42 -11.18 -9.83
C LYS A 344 -14.79 -11.44 -10.47
N THR A 345 -14.86 -12.23 -11.54
CA THR A 345 -16.13 -12.62 -12.18
C THR A 345 -16.71 -13.91 -11.61
N HIS A 346 -15.89 -14.72 -10.95
CA HIS A 346 -16.24 -16.04 -10.40
C HIS A 346 -15.43 -16.28 -9.11
N VAL A 347 -15.89 -15.73 -7.99
CA VAL A 347 -15.13 -15.71 -6.72
C VAL A 347 -14.84 -17.09 -6.12
N SER A 348 -15.50 -18.14 -6.61
CA SER A 348 -15.28 -19.54 -6.23
C SER A 348 -14.00 -20.18 -6.79
N ARG A 349 -13.27 -19.47 -7.65
CA ARG A 349 -12.00 -19.95 -8.23
C ARG A 349 -10.95 -18.86 -8.28
N THR A 350 -9.70 -19.29 -8.38
CA THR A 350 -8.57 -18.42 -8.72
C THR A 350 -8.30 -18.41 -10.22
N ARG A 351 -7.54 -17.42 -10.66
CA ARG A 351 -7.09 -17.20 -12.04
C ARG A 351 -5.63 -16.78 -12.01
N MET A 352 -4.88 -17.16 -13.04
CA MET A 352 -3.48 -16.78 -13.17
C MET A 352 -3.37 -15.30 -13.56
N ALA A 353 -2.50 -14.57 -12.87
CA ALA A 353 -2.22 -13.17 -13.17
C ALA A 353 -0.72 -12.85 -13.06
N VAL A 354 -0.32 -11.77 -13.73
CA VAL A 354 1.05 -11.25 -13.74
C VAL A 354 1.06 -9.88 -13.08
N VAL A 355 2.02 -9.65 -12.19
CA VAL A 355 2.28 -8.33 -11.61
C VAL A 355 2.70 -7.38 -12.73
N ASP A 356 1.93 -6.33 -12.96
CA ASP A 356 2.18 -5.29 -13.95
C ASP A 356 2.88 -4.08 -13.34
N THR A 357 2.30 -3.55 -12.28
CA THR A 357 2.76 -2.34 -11.61
C THR A 357 2.80 -2.57 -10.09
N VAL A 358 3.81 -1.98 -9.44
CA VAL A 358 3.94 -1.96 -7.97
C VAL A 358 4.10 -0.51 -7.54
N ILE A 359 3.17 -0.01 -6.73
CA ILE A 359 3.16 1.37 -6.23
C ILE A 359 2.70 1.39 -4.77
N GLY A 360 3.53 1.87 -3.86
CA GLY A 360 3.18 1.90 -2.42
C GLY A 360 2.90 0.53 -1.80
N GLY A 361 3.35 -0.56 -2.43
CA GLY A 361 3.01 -1.93 -2.02
C GLY A 361 1.66 -2.43 -2.55
N ARG A 362 0.90 -1.59 -3.24
CA ARG A 362 -0.22 -2.00 -4.08
C ARG A 362 0.27 -2.59 -5.39
N LEU A 363 -0.38 -3.65 -5.81
CA LEU A 363 -0.11 -4.41 -7.03
C LEU A 363 -1.25 -4.17 -8.00
N ARG A 364 -0.91 -3.81 -9.24
CA ARG A 364 -1.78 -3.97 -10.38
C ARG A 364 -1.48 -5.31 -11.03
N LEU A 365 -2.46 -6.19 -11.09
CA LEU A 365 -2.34 -7.52 -11.69
C LEU A 365 -3.10 -7.55 -13.01
N LEU A 366 -2.51 -8.19 -14.02
CA LEU A 366 -3.16 -8.47 -15.31
C LEU A 366 -3.37 -9.97 -15.46
N TYR A 367 -4.59 -10.39 -15.78
CA TYR A 367 -4.87 -11.82 -16.01
C TYR A 367 -4.16 -12.34 -17.26
N GLU A 368 -3.65 -13.58 -17.22
CA GLU A 368 -2.88 -14.15 -18.34
C GLU A 368 -3.71 -14.38 -19.61
N ASP A 369 -5.00 -14.60 -19.45
CA ASP A 369 -6.00 -14.88 -20.46
C ASP A 369 -7.04 -13.75 -20.56
N GLY A 370 -6.77 -12.59 -19.97
CA GLY A 370 -7.64 -11.40 -20.05
C GLY A 370 -7.29 -10.49 -21.23
N ASP A 371 -7.94 -9.33 -21.22
CA ASP A 371 -7.62 -8.18 -22.09
C ASP A 371 -6.90 -7.09 -21.27
N GLY A 372 -6.21 -6.14 -21.91
CA GLY A 372 -5.33 -5.18 -21.22
C GLY A 372 -6.01 -4.29 -20.16
N ASP A 373 -7.34 -4.20 -20.23
CA ASP A 373 -8.21 -3.46 -19.31
C ASP A 373 -8.80 -4.35 -18.20
N ASP A 374 -8.69 -5.68 -18.31
CA ASP A 374 -9.13 -6.63 -17.30
C ASP A 374 -8.06 -6.80 -16.22
N ASP A 375 -7.96 -5.80 -15.35
CA ASP A 375 -6.99 -5.77 -14.25
C ASP A 375 -7.61 -6.09 -12.87
N PHE A 376 -6.72 -6.26 -11.89
CA PHE A 376 -7.07 -6.48 -10.49
C PHE A 376 -6.08 -5.74 -9.59
N TRP A 377 -6.59 -4.78 -8.82
CA TRP A 377 -5.81 -3.98 -7.88
C TRP A 377 -5.94 -4.53 -6.46
N CYS A 378 -4.83 -4.71 -5.77
CA CYS A 378 -4.83 -5.13 -4.36
C CYS A 378 -3.51 -4.78 -3.66
N HIS A 379 -3.48 -4.77 -2.33
CA HIS A 379 -2.21 -4.70 -1.59
C HIS A 379 -1.44 -6.04 -1.68
N MET A 380 -0.11 -6.01 -1.59
CA MET A 380 0.73 -7.22 -1.56
C MET A 380 0.47 -8.18 -0.37
N TRP A 381 -0.26 -7.72 0.64
CA TRP A 381 -0.70 -8.53 1.79
C TRP A 381 -2.17 -8.94 1.68
N SER A 382 -2.81 -8.70 0.52
CA SER A 382 -4.19 -9.08 0.29
C SER A 382 -4.36 -10.59 0.48
N PRO A 383 -5.44 -11.03 1.16
CA PRO A 383 -5.76 -12.45 1.28
C PRO A 383 -6.22 -13.08 -0.04
N LEU A 384 -6.41 -12.28 -1.10
CA LEU A 384 -6.95 -12.70 -2.39
C LEU A 384 -5.86 -13.16 -3.38
N ILE A 385 -4.58 -12.99 -3.03
CA ILE A 385 -3.43 -13.41 -3.85
C ILE A 385 -2.66 -14.55 -3.19
N HIS A 386 -2.18 -15.48 -4.01
CA HIS A 386 -1.54 -16.70 -3.57
C HIS A 386 -0.35 -17.10 -4.47
N PRO A 387 0.64 -17.84 -3.96
CA PRO A 387 1.72 -18.37 -4.79
C PRO A 387 1.19 -19.41 -5.78
N VAL A 388 1.84 -19.51 -6.95
CA VAL A 388 1.48 -20.50 -7.97
C VAL A 388 1.53 -21.92 -7.39
N GLY A 389 0.47 -22.69 -7.64
CA GLY A 389 0.24 -24.02 -7.07
C GLY A 389 -0.54 -24.03 -5.76
N TRP A 390 -0.85 -22.88 -5.16
CA TRP A 390 -1.63 -22.79 -3.91
C TRP A 390 -3.01 -23.45 -4.07
N SER A 391 -3.76 -23.11 -5.12
CA SER A 391 -5.14 -23.61 -5.28
C SER A 391 -5.19 -25.13 -5.33
N ARG A 392 -4.29 -25.73 -6.11
CA ARG A 392 -4.15 -27.18 -6.21
C ARG A 392 -3.74 -27.81 -4.88
N ARG A 393 -2.82 -27.17 -4.14
CA ARG A 393 -2.34 -27.66 -2.85
C ARG A 393 -3.47 -27.67 -1.82
N VAL A 394 -4.25 -26.59 -1.71
CA VAL A 394 -5.28 -26.49 -0.67
C VAL A 394 -6.62 -27.12 -1.07
N GLY A 395 -6.81 -27.43 -2.36
CA GLY A 395 -8.05 -27.98 -2.91
C GLY A 395 -9.07 -26.91 -3.34
N HIS A 396 -8.61 -25.67 -3.58
CA HIS A 396 -9.38 -24.58 -4.16
C HIS A 396 -9.44 -24.71 -5.68
N SER A 397 -10.56 -24.30 -6.28
CA SER A 397 -10.74 -24.31 -7.73
C SER A 397 -9.82 -23.28 -8.41
N ILE A 398 -9.28 -23.63 -9.58
CA ILE A 398 -8.45 -22.73 -10.40
C ILE A 398 -8.95 -22.78 -11.85
N LYS A 399 -9.10 -21.60 -12.48
CA LYS A 399 -9.47 -21.49 -13.89
C LYS A 399 -8.41 -22.20 -14.74
N LYS A 400 -8.85 -23.09 -15.63
CA LYS A 400 -7.95 -23.75 -16.57
C LYS A 400 -7.39 -22.71 -17.55
N PRO A 401 -6.10 -22.78 -17.90
CA PRO A 401 -5.52 -21.86 -18.86
C PRO A 401 -6.18 -22.08 -20.23
N GLU A 402 -6.85 -21.05 -20.73
CA GLU A 402 -7.33 -20.98 -22.11
C GLU A 402 -6.16 -20.59 -23.04
N ARG A 403 -6.28 -20.79 -24.36
CA ARG A 403 -5.21 -20.48 -25.31
C ARG A 403 -4.72 -19.04 -25.08
N ARG A 404 -3.38 -18.89 -24.96
CA ARG A 404 -2.67 -17.63 -24.67
C ARG A 404 -3.27 -16.49 -25.50
N GLY A 405 -3.95 -15.54 -24.83
CA GLY A 405 -4.62 -14.42 -25.47
C GLY A 405 -3.66 -13.40 -26.11
N GLU A 406 -4.22 -12.37 -26.74
CA GLU A 406 -3.52 -11.29 -27.45
C GLU A 406 -2.56 -10.45 -26.56
N MET A 407 -2.57 -10.71 -25.25
CA MET A 407 -1.75 -10.09 -24.22
C MET A 407 -0.24 -10.32 -24.37
N SER A 408 0.19 -11.26 -25.22
CA SER A 408 1.62 -11.49 -25.53
C SER A 408 2.36 -10.23 -26.02
N SER A 409 1.62 -9.26 -26.58
CA SER A 409 2.14 -7.99 -27.05
C SER A 409 2.41 -6.96 -25.93
N HIS A 410 1.74 -7.06 -24.78
CA HIS A 410 1.83 -6.12 -23.67
C HIS A 410 3.21 -6.18 -22.99
N PRO A 411 3.83 -5.03 -22.61
CA PRO A 411 5.20 -4.99 -22.10
C PRO A 411 5.48 -5.91 -20.91
N THR A 412 4.51 -6.06 -20.01
CA THR A 412 4.58 -6.92 -18.83
C THR A 412 4.73 -8.40 -19.17
N PHE A 413 4.08 -8.84 -20.25
CA PHE A 413 4.12 -10.23 -20.70
C PHE A 413 5.39 -10.57 -21.47
N ARG A 414 6.12 -9.56 -21.98
CA ARG A 414 7.48 -9.72 -22.51
C ARG A 414 8.53 -9.97 -21.43
N LYS A 415 8.19 -9.68 -20.16
CA LYS A 415 9.07 -9.79 -18.99
C LYS A 415 8.56 -10.79 -17.95
N ILE A 416 7.76 -11.80 -18.33
CA ILE A 416 7.47 -12.90 -17.40
C ILE A 416 8.76 -13.69 -17.20
N TYR A 417 9.29 -13.70 -15.97
CA TYR A 417 10.55 -14.39 -15.69
C TYR A 417 10.49 -15.38 -14.53
N CYS A 418 9.53 -15.26 -13.59
CA CYS A 418 9.39 -16.24 -12.51
C CYS A 418 8.01 -16.24 -11.85
N ASP A 419 7.73 -17.33 -11.14
CA ASP A 419 6.62 -17.40 -10.19
C ASP A 419 7.01 -16.71 -8.89
N ALA A 420 6.07 -15.99 -8.29
CA ALA A 420 6.26 -15.43 -6.95
C ALA A 420 6.38 -16.57 -5.93
N VAL A 421 7.46 -16.55 -5.16
CA VAL A 421 7.73 -17.56 -4.13
C VAL A 421 6.86 -17.36 -2.89
N SER A 422 6.52 -18.46 -2.22
CA SER A 422 5.53 -18.49 -1.13
C SER A 422 5.85 -17.54 0.03
N TYR A 423 7.11 -17.32 0.36
CA TYR A 423 7.50 -16.45 1.47
C TYR A 423 7.30 -14.95 1.19
N LEU A 424 7.00 -14.56 -0.06
CA LEU A 424 6.63 -13.18 -0.39
C LEU A 424 5.22 -12.82 0.06
N PHE A 425 4.35 -13.82 0.20
CA PHE A 425 2.96 -13.63 0.58
C PHE A 425 2.84 -13.48 2.09
N LYS A 426 1.84 -12.69 2.53
CA LYS A 426 1.55 -12.56 3.95
C LYS A 426 1.21 -13.94 4.51
N LYS A 427 2.01 -14.41 5.47
CA LYS A 427 1.76 -15.69 6.13
C LYS A 427 0.43 -15.62 6.88
N VAL A 428 -0.46 -16.56 6.59
CA VAL A 428 -1.69 -16.76 7.36
C VAL A 428 -1.36 -17.23 8.77
N ARG A 429 -2.23 -16.88 9.72
CA ARG A 429 -2.07 -17.27 11.12
C ARG A 429 -2.25 -18.78 11.25
N ALA A 430 -1.31 -19.47 11.91
CA ALA A 430 -1.51 -20.86 12.28
C ALA A 430 -2.69 -20.97 13.26
N VAL A 431 -3.66 -21.82 12.95
CA VAL A 431 -4.84 -22.05 13.80
C VAL A 431 -4.65 -23.34 14.59
N TYR A 432 -4.67 -23.22 15.91
CA TYR A 432 -4.66 -24.35 16.83
C TYR A 432 -6.06 -24.47 17.41
N THR A 433 -6.71 -25.62 17.22
CA THR A 433 -8.03 -25.90 17.79
C THR A 433 -7.92 -27.08 18.75
N GLU A 434 -8.53 -26.93 19.93
CA GLU A 434 -8.81 -28.06 20.81
C GLU A 434 -10.20 -28.62 20.46
N GLY A 435 -10.28 -29.92 20.16
CA GLY A 435 -11.53 -30.58 19.76
C GLY A 435 -11.88 -30.42 18.28
N GLY A 436 -13.19 -30.46 17.96
CA GLY A 436 -13.70 -30.43 16.58
C GLY A 436 -13.37 -29.15 15.82
N TRP A 437 -13.37 -29.23 14.49
CA TRP A 437 -13.07 -28.15 13.55
C TRP A 437 -14.35 -27.58 12.91
N PHE A 438 -14.23 -26.63 11.98
CA PHE A 438 -15.32 -26.26 11.09
C PHE A 438 -15.75 -27.48 10.26
N GLU A 439 -17.05 -27.63 10.05
CA GLU A 439 -17.64 -28.71 9.27
C GLU A 439 -18.62 -28.14 8.24
N GLU A 440 -18.81 -28.87 7.13
CA GLU A 440 -19.77 -28.50 6.10
C GLU A 440 -21.19 -28.44 6.69
N GLY A 441 -21.95 -27.42 6.27
CA GLY A 441 -23.29 -27.14 6.78
C GLY A 441 -23.34 -26.29 8.05
N MET A 442 -22.21 -26.00 8.69
CA MET A 442 -22.19 -25.08 9.83
C MET A 442 -22.56 -23.65 9.39
N LYS A 443 -23.41 -22.99 10.18
CA LYS A 443 -23.88 -21.61 9.95
C LYS A 443 -23.01 -20.59 10.69
N LEU A 444 -22.79 -19.44 10.08
CA LEU A 444 -22.04 -18.31 10.63
C LEU A 444 -22.51 -16.97 10.02
N GLU A 445 -21.91 -15.87 10.45
CA GLU A 445 -22.07 -14.54 9.84
C GLU A 445 -20.81 -14.18 9.07
N ALA A 446 -20.92 -13.61 7.87
CA ALA A 446 -19.76 -13.24 7.05
C ALA A 446 -19.98 -11.91 6.32
N ILE A 447 -18.91 -11.13 6.12
CA ILE A 447 -18.93 -9.99 5.20
C ILE A 447 -19.12 -10.53 3.78
N ASP A 448 -20.08 -9.98 3.03
CA ASP A 448 -20.28 -10.35 1.64
C ASP A 448 -19.16 -9.75 0.76
N PRO A 449 -18.31 -10.56 0.10
CA PRO A 449 -17.22 -10.05 -0.72
C PRO A 449 -17.71 -9.31 -1.98
N LEU A 450 -18.97 -9.48 -2.38
CA LEU A 450 -19.60 -8.78 -3.49
C LEU A 450 -20.36 -7.53 -3.03
N ASN A 451 -20.55 -7.35 -1.72
CA ASN A 451 -21.11 -6.15 -1.12
C ASN A 451 -20.60 -5.97 0.33
N LEU A 452 -19.46 -5.30 0.47
CA LEU A 452 -18.77 -5.21 1.76
C LEU A 452 -19.48 -4.33 2.80
N GLY A 453 -20.57 -3.66 2.44
CA GLY A 453 -21.45 -2.99 3.41
C GLY A 453 -22.32 -3.96 4.19
N ASN A 454 -22.48 -5.19 3.71
CA ASN A 454 -23.35 -6.18 4.30
C ASN A 454 -22.56 -7.25 5.07
N ILE A 455 -23.01 -7.52 6.29
CA ILE A 455 -22.71 -8.77 6.99
C ILE A 455 -23.96 -9.65 6.86
N CYS A 456 -23.78 -10.86 6.37
CA CYS A 456 -24.86 -11.74 5.94
C CYS A 456 -24.85 -13.06 6.72
N VAL A 457 -26.00 -13.73 6.76
CA VAL A 457 -26.10 -15.14 7.15
C VAL A 457 -25.41 -16.02 6.10
N ALA A 458 -24.50 -16.89 6.55
CA ALA A 458 -23.65 -17.67 5.69
C ALA A 458 -23.49 -19.13 6.17
N THR A 459 -23.09 -20.00 5.25
CA THR A 459 -22.86 -21.43 5.48
C THR A 459 -21.45 -21.84 5.05
N VAL A 460 -20.79 -22.70 5.82
CA VAL A 460 -19.59 -23.42 5.37
C VAL A 460 -20.01 -24.48 4.36
N CYS A 461 -19.67 -24.28 3.09
CA CYS A 461 -20.02 -25.19 2.01
C CYS A 461 -18.91 -26.23 1.74
N LYS A 462 -17.64 -25.92 2.04
CA LYS A 462 -16.52 -26.87 1.93
C LYS A 462 -15.36 -26.49 2.86
N VAL A 463 -14.74 -27.48 3.48
CA VAL A 463 -13.49 -27.31 4.26
C VAL A 463 -12.29 -27.67 3.39
N LEU A 464 -11.34 -26.75 3.24
CA LEU A 464 -10.11 -26.93 2.47
C LEU A 464 -8.93 -27.21 3.41
N LEU A 465 -7.76 -27.55 2.83
CA LEU A 465 -6.54 -27.69 3.62
C LEU A 465 -6.03 -26.33 4.11
N ASP A 466 -5.04 -26.35 5.00
CA ASP A 466 -4.38 -25.17 5.57
C ASP A 466 -5.35 -24.17 6.24
N GLY A 467 -6.52 -24.63 6.68
CA GLY A 467 -7.51 -23.82 7.41
C GLY A 467 -8.38 -22.93 6.52
N TYR A 468 -8.36 -23.10 5.19
CA TYR A 468 -9.25 -22.38 4.28
C TYR A 468 -10.66 -23.00 4.26
N LEU A 469 -11.67 -22.17 4.04
CA LEU A 469 -13.09 -22.51 4.05
C LEU A 469 -13.75 -21.89 2.82
N MET A 470 -14.51 -22.68 2.07
CA MET A 470 -15.47 -22.15 1.09
C MET A 470 -16.79 -21.87 1.81
N ILE A 471 -17.24 -20.62 1.70
CA ILE A 471 -18.41 -20.09 2.38
C ILE A 471 -19.37 -19.53 1.32
N CYS A 472 -20.67 -19.61 1.60
CA CYS A 472 -21.73 -19.14 0.74
C CYS A 472 -22.68 -18.26 1.55
N ILE A 473 -23.20 -17.19 0.94
CA ILE A 473 -24.30 -16.40 1.52
C ILE A 473 -25.62 -17.12 1.27
N ASP A 474 -26.40 -17.31 2.32
CA ASP A 474 -27.64 -18.07 2.26
C ASP A 474 -28.71 -17.32 1.44
N GLY A 475 -29.40 -18.04 0.56
CA GLY A 475 -30.45 -17.47 -0.31
C GLY A 475 -29.95 -16.75 -1.57
N SER A 476 -28.64 -16.51 -1.72
CA SER A 476 -28.04 -16.03 -2.98
C SER A 476 -27.27 -17.11 -3.73
N THR A 477 -27.16 -18.33 -3.20
CA THR A 477 -26.35 -19.40 -3.79
C THR A 477 -26.87 -19.88 -5.15
N SER A 478 -26.00 -19.83 -6.14
CA SER A 478 -26.12 -20.63 -7.35
C SER A 478 -26.10 -22.13 -7.06
N VAL A 479 -26.81 -22.91 -7.89
CA VAL A 479 -26.93 -24.37 -7.74
C VAL A 479 -25.60 -25.09 -8.01
N ASP A 480 -24.69 -24.45 -8.75
CA ASP A 480 -23.38 -24.97 -9.14
C ASP A 480 -22.23 -24.55 -8.19
N GLY A 481 -22.53 -23.77 -7.15
CA GLY A 481 -21.53 -23.27 -6.20
C GLY A 481 -20.59 -22.20 -6.78
N SER A 482 -20.95 -21.58 -7.91
CA SER A 482 -20.16 -20.50 -8.52
C SER A 482 -19.93 -19.31 -7.60
N ASP A 483 -20.83 -19.11 -6.63
CA ASP A 483 -20.87 -17.94 -5.76
C ASP A 483 -20.23 -18.21 -4.39
N TRP A 484 -19.62 -19.38 -4.20
CA TRP A 484 -18.84 -19.67 -3.00
C TRP A 484 -17.59 -18.79 -2.99
N PHE A 485 -17.20 -18.30 -1.84
CA PHE A 485 -15.98 -17.50 -1.68
C PHE A 485 -15.11 -18.10 -0.58
N CYS A 486 -13.80 -17.87 -0.70
CA CYS A 486 -12.82 -18.48 0.18
C CYS A 486 -12.41 -17.50 1.29
N TYR A 487 -12.60 -17.91 2.55
CA TYR A 487 -11.96 -17.27 3.70
C TYR A 487 -11.09 -18.26 4.46
N HIS A 488 -10.01 -17.76 5.04
CA HIS A 488 -9.24 -18.54 6.01
C HIS A 488 -9.96 -18.52 7.37
N ALA A 489 -9.89 -19.59 8.16
CA ALA A 489 -10.52 -19.68 9.49
C ALA A 489 -10.09 -18.58 10.47
N SER A 490 -8.91 -17.98 10.26
CA SER A 490 -8.44 -16.83 11.04
C SER A 490 -8.88 -15.47 10.48
N SER A 491 -9.74 -15.44 9.45
CA SER A 491 -10.22 -14.21 8.83
C SER A 491 -11.07 -13.42 9.83
N HIS A 492 -10.87 -12.11 9.90
CA HIS A 492 -11.72 -11.20 10.67
C HIS A 492 -12.98 -10.77 9.91
N ALA A 493 -13.25 -11.38 8.75
CA ALA A 493 -14.46 -11.16 7.95
C ALA A 493 -15.53 -12.26 8.16
N ILE A 494 -15.28 -13.22 9.06
CA ILE A 494 -16.22 -14.25 9.47
C ILE A 494 -16.45 -14.17 10.98
N PHE A 495 -17.68 -14.38 11.41
CA PHE A 495 -18.12 -14.18 12.79
C PHE A 495 -19.06 -15.31 13.23
N PRO A 496 -19.11 -15.63 14.52
CA PRO A 496 -20.09 -16.57 15.04
C PRO A 496 -21.51 -16.02 14.86
N ALA A 497 -22.48 -16.90 14.65
CA ALA A 497 -23.89 -16.54 14.64
C ALA A 497 -24.24 -15.71 15.89
N THR A 498 -25.12 -14.70 15.73
CA THR A 498 -25.51 -13.67 16.72
C THR A 498 -24.52 -12.53 16.94
N PHE A 499 -23.40 -12.48 16.21
CA PHE A 499 -22.40 -11.40 16.36
C PHE A 499 -23.01 -10.03 16.05
N CYS A 500 -23.72 -9.88 14.93
CA CYS A 500 -24.37 -8.64 14.52
C CYS A 500 -25.39 -8.16 15.56
N GLN A 501 -26.26 -9.06 16.04
CA GLN A 501 -27.26 -8.75 17.06
C GLN A 501 -26.62 -8.23 18.36
N LYS A 502 -25.55 -8.90 18.84
CA LYS A 502 -24.82 -8.52 20.06
C LYS A 502 -24.12 -7.17 19.95
N ASN A 503 -23.73 -6.77 18.75
CA ASN A 503 -22.96 -5.56 18.51
C ASN A 503 -23.77 -4.45 17.81
N SER A 504 -25.09 -4.59 17.73
CA SER A 504 -25.99 -3.63 17.06
C SER A 504 -25.55 -3.32 15.63
N ILE A 505 -25.18 -4.35 14.88
CA ILE A 505 -24.97 -4.28 13.43
C ILE A 505 -26.19 -4.86 12.74
N ASP A 506 -26.64 -4.22 11.67
CA ASP A 506 -27.74 -4.72 10.85
C ASP A 506 -27.25 -5.95 10.07
N LEU A 507 -27.81 -7.12 10.42
CA LEU A 507 -27.57 -8.37 9.72
C LEU A 507 -28.43 -8.40 8.46
N THR A 508 -27.83 -8.78 7.33
CA THR A 508 -28.58 -9.08 6.10
C THR A 508 -29.08 -10.52 6.18
N PRO A 509 -30.40 -10.74 6.32
CA PRO A 509 -30.94 -12.08 6.42
C PRO A 509 -30.94 -12.79 5.05
N PRO A 510 -31.11 -14.11 5.00
CA PRO A 510 -31.23 -14.85 3.74
C PRO A 510 -32.41 -14.34 2.91
N LYS A 511 -32.31 -14.44 1.57
CA LYS A 511 -33.41 -14.02 0.69
C LYS A 511 -34.72 -14.73 1.07
N GLY A 512 -35.78 -13.94 1.26
CA GLY A 512 -37.10 -14.43 1.67
C GLY A 512 -37.41 -14.25 3.16
N TYR A 513 -36.42 -13.88 3.98
CA TYR A 513 -36.62 -13.53 5.39
C TYR A 513 -36.68 -12.01 5.57
N ASP A 514 -37.49 -11.55 6.53
CA ASP A 514 -37.57 -10.14 6.90
C ASP A 514 -36.54 -9.82 7.99
N ALA A 515 -35.82 -8.71 7.81
CA ALA A 515 -34.73 -8.32 8.70
C ALA A 515 -35.19 -8.03 10.15
N LYS A 516 -36.45 -7.64 10.35
CA LYS A 516 -36.98 -7.35 11.70
C LYS A 516 -37.46 -8.60 12.42
N THR A 517 -37.77 -9.67 11.69
CA THR A 517 -38.31 -10.92 12.26
C THR A 517 -37.31 -12.07 12.24
N PHE A 518 -36.19 -11.92 11.53
CA PHE A 518 -35.16 -12.95 11.48
C PHE A 518 -34.61 -13.26 12.88
N ASP A 519 -34.63 -14.54 13.24
CA ASP A 519 -34.10 -15.07 14.50
C ASP A 519 -33.23 -16.29 14.22
N TRP A 520 -32.02 -16.29 14.78
CA TRP A 520 -31.04 -17.36 14.59
C TRP A 520 -31.53 -18.71 15.11
N THR A 521 -32.26 -18.75 16.22
CA THR A 521 -32.73 -20.01 16.82
C THR A 521 -33.73 -20.69 15.89
N SER A 522 -34.73 -19.93 15.47
CA SER A 522 -35.77 -20.38 14.55
C SER A 522 -35.19 -20.81 13.20
N TYR A 523 -34.23 -20.04 12.68
CA TYR A 523 -33.56 -20.36 11.42
C TYR A 523 -32.74 -21.66 11.46
N LEU A 524 -32.03 -21.91 12.57
CA LEU A 524 -31.26 -23.14 12.76
C LEU A 524 -32.16 -24.37 12.88
N GLU A 525 -33.31 -24.24 13.56
CA GLU A 525 -34.32 -25.30 13.65
C GLU A 525 -34.95 -25.60 12.29
N GLU A 526 -35.39 -24.58 11.55
CA GLU A 526 -35.99 -24.71 10.21
C GLU A 526 -35.04 -25.37 9.22
N THR A 527 -33.77 -24.97 9.24
CA THR A 527 -32.73 -25.51 8.34
C THR A 527 -32.07 -26.79 8.84
N SER A 528 -32.48 -27.30 10.01
CA SER A 528 -31.87 -28.47 10.67
C SER A 528 -30.33 -28.39 10.72
N SER A 529 -29.82 -27.18 10.96
CA SER A 529 -28.39 -26.86 10.87
C SER A 529 -27.82 -26.52 12.26
N LYS A 530 -26.49 -26.43 12.34
CA LYS A 530 -25.78 -26.03 13.57
C LYS A 530 -24.97 -24.77 13.33
N ALA A 531 -24.97 -23.86 14.31
CA ALA A 531 -24.04 -22.73 14.28
C ALA A 531 -22.61 -23.22 14.51
N ALA A 532 -21.65 -22.65 13.79
CA ALA A 532 -20.23 -22.87 14.04
C ALA A 532 -19.88 -22.41 15.47
N PRO A 533 -19.19 -23.24 16.28
CA PRO A 533 -18.85 -22.89 17.65
C PRO A 533 -18.00 -21.61 17.73
N ALA A 534 -18.36 -20.67 18.62
CA ALA A 534 -17.67 -19.40 18.78
C ALA A 534 -16.16 -19.53 19.06
N ARG A 535 -15.72 -20.64 19.67
CA ARG A 535 -14.31 -20.95 19.94
C ARG A 535 -13.44 -21.11 18.69
N LEU A 536 -14.05 -21.32 17.52
CA LEU A 536 -13.34 -21.49 16.24
C LEU A 536 -12.97 -20.15 15.58
N PHE A 537 -13.55 -19.04 16.05
CA PHE A 537 -13.38 -17.72 15.46
C PHE A 537 -12.27 -16.95 16.18
N ASN A 538 -11.45 -16.23 15.42
CA ASN A 538 -10.50 -15.28 16.01
C ASN A 538 -11.18 -13.95 16.31
N MET A 539 -11.68 -13.81 17.54
CA MET A 539 -12.35 -12.60 18.04
C MET A 539 -11.48 -11.79 19.00
N ASP A 540 -10.16 -11.81 18.83
CA ASP A 540 -9.27 -10.94 19.61
C ASP A 540 -9.57 -9.45 19.32
N CYS A 541 -9.07 -8.53 20.15
CA CYS A 541 -9.24 -7.10 19.91
C CYS A 541 -7.97 -6.36 20.33
N PRO A 542 -7.08 -6.00 19.38
CA PRO A 542 -5.88 -5.26 19.69
C PRO A 542 -6.25 -3.82 20.02
N ASN A 543 -5.37 -3.13 20.73
CA ASN A 543 -5.49 -1.68 20.90
C ASN A 543 -5.05 -0.97 19.61
N HIS A 544 -5.94 -0.96 18.61
CA HIS A 544 -5.66 -0.46 17.27
C HIS A 544 -5.73 1.07 17.14
N GLY A 545 -6.14 1.82 18.19
CA GLY A 545 -6.11 3.28 18.22
C GLY A 545 -7.18 4.03 17.39
N PHE A 546 -7.85 3.37 16.44
CA PHE A 546 -8.97 3.97 15.69
C PHE A 546 -10.13 4.44 16.58
N LYS A 547 -10.73 5.58 16.20
CA LYS A 547 -11.90 6.17 16.84
C LYS A 547 -12.89 6.68 15.78
N VAL A 548 -14.16 6.67 16.13
CA VAL A 548 -15.23 7.23 15.28
C VAL A 548 -14.92 8.70 14.96
N GLY A 549 -15.13 9.07 13.70
CA GLY A 549 -14.87 10.41 13.17
C GLY A 549 -13.43 10.65 12.70
N MET A 550 -12.51 9.70 12.90
CA MET A 550 -11.16 9.82 12.35
C MET A 550 -11.17 9.75 10.82
N LYS A 551 -10.39 10.64 10.19
CA LYS A 551 -10.15 10.67 8.75
C LYS A 551 -8.99 9.77 8.36
N LEU A 552 -9.12 9.14 7.19
CA LEU A 552 -8.12 8.27 6.58
C LEU A 552 -8.31 8.24 5.06
N GLU A 553 -7.40 7.57 4.36
CA GLU A 553 -7.51 7.26 2.93
C GLU A 553 -7.91 5.80 2.80
N ALA A 554 -9.01 5.47 2.11
CA ALA A 554 -9.49 4.09 2.00
C ALA A 554 -9.63 3.68 0.54
N VAL A 555 -9.27 2.44 0.24
CA VAL A 555 -9.56 1.82 -1.06
C VAL A 555 -11.07 1.63 -1.18
N ASP A 556 -11.65 1.97 -2.32
CA ASP A 556 -12.98 1.47 -2.65
C ASP A 556 -12.84 0.00 -3.07
N LEU A 557 -13.23 -0.94 -2.22
CA LEU A 557 -13.07 -2.36 -2.51
C LEU A 557 -13.98 -2.88 -3.64
N MET A 558 -14.97 -2.09 -4.07
CA MET A 558 -15.77 -2.37 -5.28
C MET A 558 -15.06 -1.89 -6.56
N GLU A 559 -14.21 -0.87 -6.45
CA GLU A 559 -13.33 -0.39 -7.53
C GLU A 559 -11.90 -0.15 -6.99
N PRO A 560 -11.10 -1.22 -6.74
CA PRO A 560 -9.88 -1.14 -5.93
C PRO A 560 -8.73 -0.29 -6.48
N ARG A 561 -8.91 0.24 -7.70
CA ARG A 561 -8.06 1.27 -8.29
C ARG A 561 -8.22 2.62 -7.59
N LEU A 562 -9.40 2.92 -7.04
CA LEU A 562 -9.70 4.18 -6.37
C LEU A 562 -9.28 4.13 -4.91
N ILE A 563 -8.56 5.17 -4.48
CA ILE A 563 -8.33 5.47 -3.06
C ILE A 563 -9.02 6.80 -2.79
N CYS A 564 -9.86 6.84 -1.77
CA CYS A 564 -10.81 7.91 -1.51
C CYS A 564 -10.60 8.50 -0.12
N VAL A 565 -10.98 9.77 0.04
CA VAL A 565 -11.11 10.38 1.36
C VAL A 565 -12.25 9.70 2.12
N ALA A 566 -11.94 9.21 3.32
CA ALA A 566 -12.89 8.43 4.10
C ALA A 566 -12.84 8.74 5.60
N THR A 567 -13.89 8.29 6.29
CA THR A 567 -14.12 8.47 7.72
C THR A 567 -14.43 7.14 8.39
N VAL A 568 -13.85 6.91 9.57
CA VAL A 568 -14.29 5.82 10.45
C VAL A 568 -15.67 6.17 11.02
N LYS A 569 -16.73 5.56 10.49
CA LYS A 569 -18.12 5.79 10.90
C LYS A 569 -18.49 5.00 12.15
N ARG A 570 -18.02 3.75 12.24
CA ARG A 570 -18.23 2.88 13.42
C ARG A 570 -16.97 2.09 13.74
N VAL A 571 -16.81 1.77 15.03
CA VAL A 571 -15.80 0.87 15.56
C VAL A 571 -16.51 -0.18 16.40
N VAL A 572 -16.41 -1.45 16.01
CA VAL A 572 -17.02 -2.60 16.68
C VAL A 572 -15.93 -3.63 16.93
N GLN A 573 -15.33 -3.60 18.11
CA GLN A 573 -14.11 -4.36 18.39
C GLN A 573 -13.06 -4.04 17.30
N ARG A 574 -12.57 -5.05 16.57
CA ARG A 574 -11.64 -4.90 15.45
C ARG A 574 -12.27 -4.35 14.17
N LEU A 575 -13.59 -4.45 14.04
CA LEU A 575 -14.29 -4.15 12.80
C LEU A 575 -14.58 -2.66 12.67
N LEU A 576 -14.22 -2.08 11.53
CA LEU A 576 -14.41 -0.67 11.20
C LEU A 576 -15.46 -0.56 10.10
N SER A 577 -16.44 0.32 10.28
CA SER A 577 -17.28 0.78 9.16
C SER A 577 -16.65 2.04 8.59
N ILE A 578 -16.24 1.96 7.33
CA ILE A 578 -15.59 3.04 6.60
C ILE A 578 -16.64 3.72 5.71
N HIS A 579 -16.79 5.03 5.89
CA HIS A 579 -17.66 5.87 5.09
C HIS A 579 -16.83 6.70 4.11
N PHE A 580 -17.23 6.74 2.85
CA PHE A 580 -16.59 7.58 1.83
C PHE A 580 -17.22 8.97 1.82
N ASP A 581 -16.41 10.00 2.12
CA ASP A 581 -16.92 11.35 2.33
C ASP A 581 -17.60 11.89 1.06
N GLY A 582 -18.86 12.31 1.20
CA GLY A 582 -19.66 12.85 0.08
C GLY A 582 -20.47 11.82 -0.70
N TRP A 583 -20.37 10.54 -0.34
CA TRP A 583 -21.18 9.46 -0.89
C TRP A 583 -22.29 9.03 0.08
N ASP A 584 -23.30 8.32 -0.43
CA ASP A 584 -24.37 7.76 0.39
C ASP A 584 -23.86 6.61 1.27
N SER A 585 -24.52 6.38 2.41
CA SER A 585 -24.12 5.32 3.36
C SER A 585 -24.29 3.88 2.82
N GLU A 586 -24.93 3.72 1.65
CA GLU A 586 -24.99 2.42 0.96
C GLU A 586 -23.62 1.96 0.43
N TYR A 587 -22.68 2.88 0.29
CA TYR A 587 -21.30 2.61 -0.12
C TYR A 587 -20.37 2.36 1.06
N ASP A 588 -20.86 2.41 2.30
CA ASP A 588 -20.02 2.16 3.48
C ASP A 588 -19.51 0.72 3.46
N GLN A 589 -18.24 0.51 3.83
CA GLN A 589 -17.60 -0.80 3.77
C GLN A 589 -17.12 -1.25 5.15
N TRP A 590 -17.39 -2.51 5.50
CA TRP A 590 -16.83 -3.15 6.69
C TRP A 590 -15.44 -3.70 6.41
N VAL A 591 -14.45 -3.28 7.20
CA VAL A 591 -13.06 -3.74 7.09
C VAL A 591 -12.47 -4.02 8.48
N ASP A 592 -11.51 -4.94 8.55
CA ASP A 592 -10.72 -5.14 9.78
C ASP A 592 -9.80 -3.94 10.04
N CYS A 593 -9.54 -3.64 11.31
CA CYS A 593 -8.62 -2.58 11.73
C CYS A 593 -7.18 -2.77 11.25
N GLU A 594 -6.77 -4.00 10.92
CA GLU A 594 -5.46 -4.31 10.34
C GLU A 594 -5.52 -4.52 8.81
N SER A 595 -6.63 -4.12 8.17
CA SER A 595 -6.80 -4.21 6.72
C SER A 595 -5.64 -3.50 6.00
N PRO A 596 -5.06 -4.11 4.94
CA PRO A 596 -4.03 -3.48 4.12
C PRO A 596 -4.58 -2.48 3.10
N ASP A 597 -5.88 -2.20 3.14
CA ASP A 597 -6.62 -1.36 2.18
C ASP A 597 -7.15 -0.05 2.81
N ILE A 598 -6.68 0.29 4.02
CA ILE A 598 -6.88 1.59 4.65
C ILE A 598 -5.52 2.22 4.97
N TYR A 599 -5.35 3.52 4.72
CA TYR A 599 -4.09 4.23 4.80
C TYR A 599 -4.20 5.51 5.62
N ALA A 600 -3.10 5.92 6.24
CA ALA A 600 -3.03 7.19 6.95
C ALA A 600 -3.16 8.39 5.99
N VAL A 601 -3.70 9.51 6.48
CA VAL A 601 -3.75 10.77 5.73
C VAL A 601 -2.36 11.16 5.20
N GLY A 602 -2.27 11.49 3.91
CA GLY A 602 -1.03 11.84 3.23
C GLY A 602 -0.27 10.65 2.66
N TRP A 603 -0.82 9.44 2.68
CA TRP A 603 -0.18 8.26 2.08
C TRP A 603 -0.16 8.36 0.54
N CYS A 604 -1.26 8.77 -0.08
CA CYS A 604 -1.33 9.01 -1.53
C CYS A 604 -0.31 10.07 -1.97
N GLU A 605 -0.20 11.18 -1.22
CA GLU A 605 0.81 12.22 -1.45
C GLU A 605 2.24 11.68 -1.31
N LEU A 606 2.49 10.85 -0.30
CA LEU A 606 3.80 10.25 -0.04
C LEU A 606 4.25 9.30 -1.16
N ILE A 607 3.35 8.44 -1.61
CA ILE A 607 3.64 7.41 -2.61
C ILE A 607 3.55 7.95 -4.05
N GLY A 608 2.85 9.07 -4.24
CA GLY A 608 2.51 9.58 -5.57
C GLY A 608 1.35 8.82 -6.21
N TYR A 609 0.39 8.36 -5.41
CA TYR A 609 -0.87 7.75 -5.86
C TYR A 609 -1.99 8.81 -5.91
N GLN A 610 -2.94 8.68 -6.84
CA GLN A 610 -4.06 9.62 -6.92
C GLN A 610 -5.11 9.39 -5.83
N LEU A 611 -5.39 10.44 -5.05
CA LEU A 611 -6.49 10.46 -4.08
C LEU A 611 -7.76 11.04 -4.71
N GLN A 612 -8.89 10.35 -4.53
CA GLN A 612 -10.20 10.84 -4.94
C GLN A 612 -10.75 11.83 -3.90
N PRO A 613 -11.15 13.04 -4.31
CA PRO A 613 -11.70 14.05 -3.42
C PRO A 613 -13.09 13.63 -2.90
N PRO A 614 -13.54 14.19 -1.76
CA PRO A 614 -14.94 14.07 -1.35
C PRO A 614 -15.86 14.67 -2.42
N VAL A 615 -16.91 13.95 -2.79
CA VAL A 615 -17.90 14.49 -3.74
C VAL A 615 -18.68 15.60 -3.05
N ALA A 616 -18.69 16.80 -3.65
CA ALA A 616 -19.52 17.89 -3.13
C ALA A 616 -21.00 17.47 -3.19
N ALA A 617 -21.67 17.48 -2.03
CA ALA A 617 -23.10 17.19 -1.91
C ALA A 617 -23.89 18.08 -2.90
N GLY A 618 -24.31 17.50 -4.04
CA GLY A 618 -25.02 18.20 -5.11
C GLY A 618 -24.56 17.90 -6.53
N LEU A 619 -23.39 17.27 -6.73
CA LEU A 619 -22.91 16.87 -8.06
C LEU A 619 -22.62 15.36 -8.13
N SER A 620 -23.66 14.55 -7.86
CA SER A 620 -23.65 13.14 -8.25
C SER A 620 -23.40 13.02 -9.77
N PRO A 621 -22.39 12.26 -10.24
CA PRO A 621 -22.03 12.13 -11.66
C PRO A 621 -23.17 11.64 -12.59
N TRP A 622 -24.20 11.03 -12.02
CA TRP A 622 -25.32 10.42 -12.74
C TRP A 622 -26.37 11.39 -13.32
N ARG A 623 -26.29 12.71 -13.06
CA ARG A 623 -27.19 13.71 -13.68
C ARG A 623 -26.67 14.35 -14.98
N ARG A 624 -25.79 13.68 -15.73
CA ARG A 624 -25.44 14.14 -17.10
C ARG A 624 -25.92 13.25 -18.24
N HIS A 625 -26.46 12.06 -17.95
CA HIS A 625 -27.03 11.20 -18.98
C HIS A 625 -28.38 10.66 -18.54
N THR A 626 -29.44 11.42 -18.81
CA THR A 626 -30.77 10.97 -19.26
C THR A 626 -31.72 12.16 -19.15
N GLY A 627 -31.98 12.80 -20.29
CA GLY A 627 -33.14 13.66 -20.44
C GLY A 627 -34.38 12.77 -20.54
N PHE A 628 -34.98 12.41 -19.41
CA PHE A 628 -36.35 11.90 -19.40
C PHE A 628 -37.08 12.42 -18.17
N SER A 629 -37.92 13.44 -18.41
CA SER A 629 -38.87 13.98 -17.44
C SER A 629 -40.07 13.05 -17.34
N SER A 630 -40.19 12.27 -16.27
CA SER A 630 -41.48 11.69 -15.85
C SER A 630 -41.90 12.31 -14.51
N ARG A 631 -42.98 13.09 -14.59
CA ARG A 631 -43.77 13.58 -13.47
C ARG A 631 -44.63 12.44 -12.93
N VAL A 632 -44.59 12.17 -11.62
CA VAL A 632 -45.70 11.82 -10.69
C VAL A 632 -45.01 11.76 -9.31
N GLY A 633 -45.45 12.28 -8.17
CA GLY A 633 -46.60 13.05 -7.70
C GLY A 633 -46.38 13.09 -6.18
N ARG A 634 -46.21 14.27 -5.58
CA ARG A 634 -46.04 14.43 -4.13
C ARG A 634 -47.27 15.14 -3.60
N GLU A 635 -48.07 14.39 -2.83
CA GLU A 635 -49.22 14.91 -2.10
C GLU A 635 -48.77 15.83 -0.95
N GLU A 636 -49.66 16.79 -0.72
CA GLU A 636 -49.65 17.92 0.20
C GLU A 636 -49.27 17.62 1.65
N SER A 637 -48.56 18.57 2.26
CA SER A 637 -48.83 18.95 3.65
C SER A 637 -48.78 20.47 3.79
N THR A 638 -49.69 20.95 4.61
CA THR A 638 -50.35 22.25 4.63
C THR A 638 -49.74 23.20 5.67
N ALA A 639 -49.59 24.48 5.33
CA ALA A 639 -49.56 25.60 6.29
C ALA A 639 -49.84 26.95 5.58
N PRO A 640 -50.43 27.95 6.28
CA PRO A 640 -51.43 28.86 5.69
C PRO A 640 -50.90 30.23 5.21
N GLN A 641 -51.61 30.79 4.21
CA GLN A 641 -51.45 32.16 3.70
C GLN A 641 -52.29 33.19 4.50
N GLN A 642 -51.77 34.42 4.62
CA GLN A 642 -52.57 35.66 4.65
C GLN A 642 -51.94 36.70 3.71
N THR A 643 -52.59 36.97 2.56
CA THR A 643 -53.29 38.21 2.12
C THR A 643 -52.40 39.24 1.40
N LYS A 644 -52.46 39.29 0.04
CA LYS A 644 -53.24 40.21 -0.86
C LYS A 644 -52.61 41.61 -0.95
N ASP A 645 -52.28 42.20 -2.11
CA ASP A 645 -53.11 42.53 -3.30
C ASP A 645 -52.23 42.66 -4.58
N VAL A 646 -52.56 42.08 -5.76
CA VAL A 646 -53.46 42.54 -6.86
C VAL A 646 -52.94 43.83 -7.56
N MET A 647 -52.51 43.86 -8.84
CA MET A 647 -53.31 43.85 -10.08
C MET A 647 -52.34 43.76 -11.32
N ARG A 648 -52.32 42.72 -12.18
CA ARG A 648 -53.11 42.49 -13.43
C ARG A 648 -53.09 43.68 -14.43
N LYS A 649 -52.59 43.57 -15.68
CA LYS A 649 -53.15 42.77 -16.81
C LYS A 649 -52.36 42.90 -18.14
N LYS A 650 -52.31 41.76 -18.88
CA LYS A 650 -52.53 41.49 -20.34
C LYS A 650 -51.62 42.14 -21.41
N LYS A 651 -50.87 41.38 -22.24
CA LYS A 651 -51.16 40.38 -23.33
C LYS A 651 -51.43 40.98 -24.74
N LYS A 652 -50.42 40.77 -25.63
CA LYS A 652 -50.48 40.29 -27.06
C LYS A 652 -51.05 41.25 -28.15
N PRO A 653 -50.96 40.98 -29.49
CA PRO A 653 -50.01 40.20 -30.35
C PRO A 653 -49.71 40.82 -31.78
N PHE A 654 -48.98 40.07 -32.65
CA PHE A 654 -48.80 40.19 -34.14
C PHE A 654 -48.00 41.39 -34.71
N GLY A 655 -47.24 41.32 -35.82
CA GLY A 655 -47.00 40.28 -36.82
C GLY A 655 -46.71 40.89 -38.21
N ARG A 656 -45.50 40.64 -38.76
CA ARG A 656 -45.06 40.51 -40.18
C ARG A 656 -45.58 41.46 -41.30
N LYS A 657 -44.64 41.98 -42.11
CA LYS A 657 -44.51 41.98 -43.61
C LYS A 657 -43.61 43.16 -44.06
N ARG A 658 -42.97 43.29 -45.25
CA ARG A 658 -42.40 42.46 -46.34
C ARG A 658 -41.80 43.50 -47.34
N LYS A 659 -40.58 43.28 -47.89
CA LYS A 659 -39.96 43.68 -49.20
C LYS A 659 -40.42 45.02 -49.89
N ARG A 660 -39.60 45.86 -50.55
CA ARG A 660 -38.69 45.59 -51.70
C ARG A 660 -38.09 46.91 -52.30
N ILE A 661 -36.78 46.91 -52.65
CA ILE A 661 -36.02 47.49 -53.82
C ILE A 661 -36.09 48.99 -54.23
N THR A 662 -34.91 49.60 -54.50
CA THR A 662 -34.43 50.30 -55.76
C THR A 662 -32.99 50.85 -55.58
N THR A 663 -31.92 50.32 -56.23
CA THR A 663 -31.24 50.59 -57.54
C THR A 663 -30.10 51.65 -57.59
N LYS A 664 -28.94 51.21 -58.17
CA LYS A 664 -27.97 51.93 -59.06
C LYS A 664 -26.98 52.94 -58.41
N THR A 665 -25.68 53.09 -58.74
CA THR A 665 -24.81 52.74 -59.91
C THR A 665 -23.29 52.87 -59.57
N ARG A 666 -22.41 52.22 -60.36
CA ARG A 666 -20.92 52.36 -60.50
C ARG A 666 -20.51 53.64 -61.27
N PRO A 667 -19.23 54.11 -61.23
CA PRO A 667 -18.11 53.68 -62.13
C PRO A 667 -16.72 53.51 -61.40
N ALA A 668 -15.75 52.65 -61.73
CA ALA A 668 -14.71 52.59 -62.81
C ALA A 668 -13.78 53.83 -62.92
N ALA A 669 -12.45 53.83 -63.13
CA ALA A 669 -11.32 52.88 -63.04
C ALA A 669 -9.97 53.66 -63.26
N ARG A 670 -8.86 53.16 -62.66
CA ARG A 670 -7.39 53.26 -63.00
C ARG A 670 -6.67 54.61 -63.23
N LYS A 671 -5.55 54.84 -62.51
CA LYS A 671 -4.14 54.79 -63.03
C LYS A 671 -3.09 55.15 -61.95
N SER A 672 -1.91 54.55 -62.09
CA SER A 672 -0.67 54.72 -61.32
C SER A 672 0.22 55.84 -61.88
N GLN A 673 0.99 56.52 -61.02
CA GLN A 673 2.42 56.91 -61.19
C GLN A 673 2.86 57.84 -60.04
N HIS A 674 3.75 57.38 -59.16
CA HIS A 674 5.16 57.79 -59.10
C HIS A 674 5.93 56.93 -58.09
#